data_AF-A0A817GHT8-F1
#
_entry.id   AF-A0A817GHT8-F1
#
_cell.length_a   1.000
_cell.length_b   1.000
_cell.length_c   1.000
_cell.angle_alpha   90.00
_cell.angle_beta   90.00
_cell.angle_gamma   90.00
#
_symmetry.space_group_name_H-M   'P 1'
#
loop_
_entity.id
_entity.type
_entity.pdbx_description
1 polymer ?
#
loop_
_entity_poly.entity_id
_entity_poly.type
_entity_poly.pdbx_seq_one_letter_code
_entity_poly.pdbx_strand_id
1 'polypeptide(L)'
;MTLTHTEKNTASNHHDAHENGIGAENMSNSSHHFVDLKRSESEHACLAARGNSLQPVKYVSLTEKIEKKIANNDRWYSLEFFPPRTTNGAVNLIGCLERMATGDPLFCDITWHTAGDPAGTKETSTMMIANTMLNYCNIDTMLHITCYGAKKATMIEYLSKAKNFGIRNLLALGGDPPVGETWDPEKNDFRYASDLVKFIREHFGDYFVICVAGYPKGHPDSKNYEEDLGYLKEKVDCGADFIITQLFFQAETFLKFQSDCRAVGITCPILPGIFPIQAYASFKNIVRLTKLDVPDAIQTHMESIKDNDQAIRDFGVQTCVDLCKALLDSGKVHGLHFYTLNREYATTEILKQLGFGFEDPPLRALPWKKTSRNHVRSKEDVRPIFWSTRPKSYIHRTSNWNEFPNGRWGISSAPSFGVLTDYHLFYLKIDAAHNELLDEWGHELTSEQDVWKMFACYIGGEKNSSDKIVRHFPWKDEDMSLETNLIHNELVEYNRKGILTINSQPAVNGKPSTDPIFGWGEKNGYIYQKAYLEFFTSANNIPALRAVLKDFPGVNYHFVNKSGEVNETNTDDEQPIALTWGVFPGKEIIQPTVVDPDEAFNLWMERWGKLYEAGSRSYSIIEQISNTYFLVNLVDNDYPQGSCLWAVLDAMFEYQQKTNQDTNS
;
A
#
# COMPACT_ATOMS: atom_id res chain seq x y z
N MET A 1 -31.68 -1.12 -40.70
CA MET A 1 -32.80 -1.23 -41.65
C MET A 1 -34.07 -0.85 -40.89
N THR A 2 -34.38 0.44 -40.84
CA THR A 2 -35.31 1.20 -41.72
C THR A 2 -36.79 0.98 -41.36
N LEU A 3 -37.40 1.94 -40.64
CA LEU A 3 -38.39 2.96 -41.12
C LEU A 3 -39.82 2.39 -41.00
N THR A 4 -40.90 3.06 -40.54
CA THR A 4 -41.29 4.49 -40.60
C THR A 4 -42.61 4.74 -39.82
N HIS A 5 -42.74 5.98 -39.27
CA HIS A 5 -43.89 6.92 -39.12
C HIS A 5 -45.37 6.44 -39.19
N THR A 6 -46.34 7.00 -38.44
CA THR A 6 -46.86 8.41 -38.40
C THR A 6 -47.78 8.62 -37.16
N GLU A 7 -47.60 9.64 -36.31
CA GLU A 7 -48.22 11.00 -36.30
C GLU A 7 -49.75 11.15 -36.11
N LYS A 8 -50.17 11.81 -35.01
CA LYS A 8 -50.92 13.11 -34.92
C LYS A 8 -51.52 13.28 -33.50
N ASN A 9 -51.14 14.23 -32.64
CA ASN A 9 -51.24 15.71 -32.63
C ASN A 9 -52.58 16.25 -32.08
N THR A 10 -52.52 17.05 -30.99
CA THR A 10 -53.34 18.24 -30.59
C THR A 10 -52.97 18.60 -29.13
N ALA A 11 -52.24 19.70 -28.85
CA ALA A 11 -52.70 21.10 -28.69
C ALA A 11 -53.56 21.29 -27.42
N SER A 12 -53.38 22.25 -26.50
CA SER A 12 -52.70 23.56 -26.51
C SER A 12 -52.86 24.27 -25.14
N ASN A 13 -51.90 25.15 -24.79
CA ASN A 13 -52.07 26.52 -24.23
C ASN A 13 -52.67 26.72 -22.82
N HIS A 14 -52.40 27.77 -22.05
CA HIS A 14 -51.35 28.80 -21.89
C HIS A 14 -51.83 29.67 -20.68
N HIS A 15 -50.96 30.55 -20.18
CA HIS A 15 -51.23 31.78 -19.40
C HIS A 15 -51.32 31.67 -17.87
N ASP A 16 -50.90 32.67 -17.10
CA ASP A 16 -49.86 33.71 -17.22
C ASP A 16 -49.77 34.42 -15.85
N ALA A 17 -48.72 35.21 -15.69
CA ALA A 17 -48.31 36.02 -14.55
C ALA A 17 -49.36 36.97 -13.93
N HIS A 18 -49.08 37.42 -12.69
CA HIS A 18 -49.12 38.85 -12.34
C HIS A 18 -48.36 39.20 -11.04
N GLU A 19 -47.55 40.26 -11.13
CA GLU A 19 -46.87 41.01 -10.07
C GLU A 19 -47.84 41.85 -9.22
N ASN A 20 -47.42 42.21 -7.99
CA ASN A 20 -47.38 43.61 -7.51
C ASN A 20 -46.66 43.70 -6.15
N GLY A 21 -45.76 44.68 -6.03
CA GLY A 21 -44.98 44.96 -4.82
C GLY A 21 -45.49 46.11 -3.96
N ILE A 22 -44.70 46.44 -2.93
CA ILE A 22 -44.29 47.77 -2.39
C ILE A 22 -44.12 47.70 -0.87
N GLY A 23 -42.98 48.21 -0.38
CA GLY A 23 -42.79 48.60 1.02
C GLY A 23 -41.32 48.57 1.47
N ALA A 24 -40.55 49.60 1.10
CA ALA A 24 -39.19 49.85 1.57
C ALA A 24 -39.18 50.83 2.75
N GLU A 25 -38.21 50.73 3.65
CA GLU A 25 -37.66 51.89 4.40
C GLU A 25 -36.21 51.63 4.88
N ASN A 26 -35.31 52.54 4.44
CA ASN A 26 -34.16 53.17 5.14
C ASN A 26 -33.00 52.28 5.68
N MET A 27 -31.70 52.62 5.57
CA MET A 27 -31.07 53.95 5.49
C MET A 27 -29.56 53.86 5.12
N SER A 28 -29.13 54.83 4.28
CA SER A 28 -27.88 55.62 4.33
C SER A 28 -26.46 55.04 4.08
N ASN A 29 -25.80 55.71 3.11
CA ASN A 29 -24.41 56.22 3.05
C ASN A 29 -23.23 55.23 2.99
N SER A 30 -22.14 55.48 2.26
CA SER A 30 -21.76 56.50 1.27
C SER A 30 -20.35 56.12 0.75
N SER A 31 -20.18 56.16 -0.58
CA SER A 31 -18.97 56.56 -1.34
C SER A 31 -17.57 56.00 -0.96
N HIS A 32 -16.95 55.27 -1.90
CA HIS A 32 -15.58 55.60 -2.34
C HIS A 32 -15.32 55.23 -3.82
N HIS A 33 -14.45 56.05 -4.41
CA HIS A 33 -14.07 56.26 -5.80
C HIS A 33 -13.95 55.06 -6.75
N PHE A 34 -14.54 55.21 -7.93
CA PHE A 34 -14.16 54.53 -9.16
C PHE A 34 -12.85 55.12 -9.71
N VAL A 35 -11.84 54.26 -9.88
CA VAL A 35 -10.74 54.47 -10.83
C VAL A 35 -10.79 53.32 -11.82
N ASP A 36 -11.03 53.68 -13.06
CA ASP A 36 -11.15 52.82 -14.23
C ASP A 36 -9.74 52.38 -14.68
N LEU A 37 -9.42 51.09 -14.56
CA LEU A 37 -8.23 50.48 -15.14
C LEU A 37 -8.67 49.25 -15.92
N LYS A 38 -8.83 49.45 -17.24
CA LYS A 38 -8.90 48.38 -18.23
C LYS A 38 -7.72 47.42 -18.04
N ARG A 39 -7.99 46.24 -17.48
CA ARG A 39 -7.10 45.08 -17.54
C ARG A 39 -7.50 44.18 -18.70
N SER A 40 -6.48 43.68 -19.38
CA SER A 40 -6.56 42.92 -20.63
C SER A 40 -7.29 41.59 -20.46
N GLU A 41 -7.97 41.18 -21.53
CA GLU A 41 -8.62 39.87 -21.70
C GLU A 41 -7.67 38.66 -21.60
N SER A 42 -6.40 38.87 -21.25
CA SER A 42 -5.39 37.82 -21.04
C SER A 42 -5.37 37.25 -19.61
N GLU A 43 -5.99 37.90 -18.61
CA GLU A 43 -6.04 37.38 -17.23
C GLU A 43 -7.22 36.40 -16.99
N HIS A 44 -8.29 36.48 -17.80
CA HIS A 44 -9.43 35.54 -17.68
C HIS A 44 -9.17 34.17 -18.30
N ALA A 45 -8.20 34.04 -19.21
CA ALA A 45 -7.78 32.73 -19.73
C ALA A 45 -6.92 31.93 -18.72
N CYS A 46 -6.32 32.57 -17.71
CA CYS A 46 -5.46 31.91 -16.73
C CYS A 46 -6.20 31.44 -15.46
N LEU A 47 -7.39 31.99 -15.19
CA LEU A 47 -8.19 31.63 -14.00
C LEU A 47 -9.23 30.51 -14.27
N ALA A 48 -9.55 30.22 -15.54
CA ALA A 48 -10.41 29.09 -15.91
C ALA A 48 -9.70 27.72 -15.85
N ALA A 49 -8.37 27.68 -15.70
CA ALA A 49 -7.58 26.44 -15.62
C ALA A 49 -7.47 25.86 -14.19
N ARG A 50 -8.17 26.43 -13.20
CA ARG A 50 -8.15 25.96 -11.79
C ARG A 50 -9.47 25.34 -11.32
N GLY A 51 -10.37 25.03 -12.25
CA GLY A 51 -11.53 24.16 -11.98
C GLY A 51 -11.17 22.70 -12.24
N ASN A 52 -10.46 22.05 -11.31
CA ASN A 52 -10.33 20.59 -11.34
C ASN A 52 -11.68 19.97 -10.92
N SER A 53 -12.61 19.83 -11.87
CA SER A 53 -13.69 18.85 -11.73
C SER A 53 -13.03 17.47 -11.69
N LEU A 54 -13.11 16.75 -10.56
CA LEU A 54 -12.57 15.40 -10.48
C LEU A 54 -13.46 14.43 -11.25
N GLN A 55 -12.99 14.12 -12.46
CA GLN A 55 -13.12 12.79 -13.04
C GLN A 55 -12.65 11.75 -12.00
N PRO A 56 -13.19 10.52 -12.01
CA PRO A 56 -12.75 9.45 -11.11
C PRO A 56 -11.22 9.32 -11.12
N VAL A 57 -10.61 9.01 -9.97
CA VAL A 57 -9.15 8.81 -9.83
C VAL A 57 -8.70 7.85 -10.93
N LYS A 58 -8.16 8.43 -12.00
CA LYS A 58 -7.77 7.68 -13.19
C LYS A 58 -6.40 7.09 -12.90
N TYR A 59 -6.28 5.77 -13.02
CA TYR A 59 -4.97 5.12 -13.06
C TYR A 59 -4.08 5.84 -14.08
N VAL A 60 -2.89 6.24 -13.64
CA VAL A 60 -1.86 6.88 -14.47
C VAL A 60 -0.79 5.85 -14.74
N SER A 61 -0.45 5.63 -16.02
CA SER A 61 0.56 4.64 -16.40
C SER A 61 1.95 5.06 -15.92
N LEU A 62 2.89 4.10 -15.81
CA LEU A 62 4.26 4.43 -15.42
C LEU A 62 4.92 5.37 -16.44
N THR A 63 4.67 5.18 -17.73
CA THR A 63 5.17 6.08 -18.80
C THR A 63 4.68 7.51 -18.60
N GLU A 64 3.38 7.70 -18.38
CA GLU A 64 2.79 9.04 -18.13
C GLU A 64 3.38 9.67 -16.85
N LYS A 65 3.64 8.88 -15.81
CA LYS A 65 4.30 9.36 -14.58
C LYS A 65 5.73 9.83 -14.87
N ILE A 66 6.51 9.04 -15.62
CA ILE A 66 7.89 9.38 -16.01
C ILE A 66 7.90 10.65 -16.85
N GLU A 67 7.06 10.74 -17.88
CA GLU A 67 6.96 11.90 -18.76
C GLU A 67 6.57 13.16 -17.99
N LYS A 68 5.60 13.07 -17.08
CA LYS A 68 5.19 14.18 -16.22
C LYS A 68 6.34 14.66 -15.32
N LYS A 69 7.09 13.72 -14.72
CA LYS A 69 8.25 14.04 -13.89
C LYS A 69 9.33 14.76 -14.69
N ILE A 70 9.65 14.25 -15.88
CA ILE A 70 10.62 14.87 -16.79
C ILE A 70 10.15 16.27 -17.22
N ALA A 71 8.89 16.42 -17.63
CA ALA A 71 8.33 17.70 -18.07
C ALA A 71 8.34 18.77 -16.97
N ASN A 72 8.14 18.36 -15.71
CA ASN A 72 8.18 19.25 -14.55
C ASN A 72 9.61 19.50 -14.02
N ASN A 73 10.62 18.84 -14.59
CA ASN A 73 11.99 18.82 -14.06
C ASN A 73 12.07 18.30 -12.61
N ASP A 74 11.15 17.40 -12.24
CA ASP A 74 11.13 16.74 -10.95
C ASP A 74 12.19 15.64 -10.91
N ARG A 75 12.98 15.58 -9.84
CA ARG A 75 13.87 14.43 -9.58
C ARG A 75 13.07 13.25 -9.03
N TRP A 76 13.45 12.04 -9.39
CA TRP A 76 12.85 10.80 -8.89
C TRP A 76 13.82 9.63 -8.93
N TYR A 77 13.45 8.52 -8.33
CA TYR A 77 14.26 7.31 -8.32
C TYR A 77 13.41 6.02 -8.36
N SER A 78 14.04 4.91 -8.71
CA SER A 78 13.48 3.55 -8.64
C SER A 78 14.49 2.56 -8.04
N LEU A 79 13.99 1.40 -7.61
CA LEU A 79 14.75 0.43 -6.83
C LEU A 79 14.58 -0.99 -7.37
N GLU A 80 15.69 -1.69 -7.59
CA GLU A 80 15.71 -3.11 -8.01
C GLU A 80 16.03 -4.06 -6.87
N PHE A 81 15.23 -5.12 -6.80
CA PHE A 81 15.35 -6.23 -5.86
C PHE A 81 15.42 -7.57 -6.60
N PHE A 82 15.86 -8.62 -5.90
CA PHE A 82 15.86 -9.99 -6.42
C PHE A 82 15.07 -10.94 -5.50
N PRO A 83 14.42 -11.99 -6.05
CA PRO A 83 13.67 -12.94 -5.25
C PRO A 83 14.59 -13.68 -4.28
N PRO A 84 14.25 -13.78 -2.99
CA PRO A 84 15.05 -14.50 -2.01
C PRO A 84 14.96 -16.00 -2.24
N ARG A 85 15.97 -16.75 -1.79
CA ARG A 85 16.00 -18.22 -1.93
C ARG A 85 15.33 -18.98 -0.78
N THR A 86 14.97 -18.28 0.29
CA THR A 86 14.39 -18.86 1.50
C THR A 86 13.16 -18.07 1.94
N THR A 87 12.24 -18.76 2.60
CA THR A 87 11.02 -18.19 3.21
C THR A 87 11.35 -17.04 4.17
N ASN A 88 12.33 -17.20 5.06
CA ASN A 88 12.76 -16.11 5.94
C ASN A 88 13.34 -14.92 5.16
N GLY A 89 14.05 -15.19 4.06
CA GLY A 89 14.51 -14.14 3.15
C GLY A 89 13.36 -13.38 2.50
N ALA A 90 12.23 -14.04 2.20
CA ALA A 90 11.01 -13.40 1.69
C ALA A 90 10.39 -12.46 2.72
N VAL A 91 10.25 -12.89 3.98
CA VAL A 91 9.77 -12.01 5.07
C VAL A 91 10.67 -10.77 5.22
N ASN A 92 11.98 -10.98 5.30
CA ASN A 92 12.95 -9.89 5.43
C ASN A 92 12.90 -8.90 4.25
N LEU A 93 12.71 -9.41 3.02
CA LEU A 93 12.57 -8.57 1.84
C LEU A 93 11.29 -7.73 1.89
N ILE A 94 10.17 -8.31 2.34
CA ILE A 94 8.90 -7.57 2.46
C ILE A 94 9.03 -6.44 3.49
N GLY A 95 9.62 -6.70 4.65
CA GLY A 95 9.89 -5.63 5.62
C GLY A 95 10.82 -4.54 5.07
N CYS A 96 11.81 -4.92 4.25
CA CYS A 96 12.66 -3.97 3.52
C CYS A 96 11.84 -3.12 2.52
N LEU A 97 10.96 -3.75 1.73
CA LEU A 97 10.10 -3.05 0.78
C LEU A 97 9.17 -2.05 1.47
N GLU A 98 8.56 -2.43 2.60
CA GLU A 98 7.68 -1.54 3.38
C GLU A 98 8.43 -0.33 3.93
N ARG A 99 9.66 -0.50 4.42
CA ARG A 99 10.50 0.62 4.86
C ARG A 99 10.95 1.49 3.69
N MET A 100 11.38 0.90 2.58
CA MET A 100 11.83 1.66 1.41
C MET A 100 10.67 2.37 0.68
N ALA A 101 9.43 1.89 0.83
CA ALA A 101 8.23 2.57 0.31
C ALA A 101 8.01 3.96 0.94
N THR A 102 8.55 4.20 2.14
CA THR A 102 8.43 5.51 2.82
C THR A 102 9.13 6.65 2.08
N GLY A 103 10.13 6.35 1.24
CA GLY A 103 10.77 7.34 0.37
C GLY A 103 10.01 7.63 -0.93
N ASP A 104 8.84 7.01 -1.15
CA ASP A 104 7.99 7.14 -2.35
C ASP A 104 8.77 6.91 -3.67
N PRO A 105 9.44 5.74 -3.85
CA PRO A 105 10.06 5.39 -5.13
C PRO A 105 9.01 5.45 -6.25
N LEU A 106 9.41 5.92 -7.44
CA LEU A 106 8.48 6.02 -8.57
C LEU A 106 7.97 4.64 -9.00
N PHE A 107 8.85 3.65 -8.95
CA PHE A 107 8.55 2.23 -9.09
C PHE A 107 9.65 1.39 -8.43
N CYS A 108 9.35 0.12 -8.16
CA CYS A 108 10.36 -0.88 -7.81
C CYS A 108 10.24 -2.06 -8.78
N ASP A 109 11.34 -2.77 -9.03
CA ASP A 109 11.35 -3.96 -9.85
C ASP A 109 11.97 -5.16 -9.15
N ILE A 110 11.59 -6.34 -9.67
CA ILE A 110 11.99 -7.64 -9.12
C ILE A 110 12.54 -8.53 -10.23
N THR A 111 13.78 -8.98 -10.06
CA THR A 111 14.49 -9.75 -11.09
C THR A 111 13.87 -11.13 -11.36
N TRP A 112 14.10 -11.63 -12.56
CA TRP A 112 13.61 -12.94 -13.01
C TRP A 112 14.76 -13.90 -13.29
N HIS A 113 14.82 -15.01 -12.56
CA HIS A 113 15.82 -16.04 -12.79
C HIS A 113 15.19 -17.43 -12.83
N THR A 114 15.33 -18.13 -13.96
CA THR A 114 14.65 -19.39 -14.26
C THR A 114 14.95 -20.51 -13.26
N ALA A 115 16.16 -20.55 -12.70
CA ALA A 115 16.53 -21.52 -11.66
C ALA A 115 15.71 -21.43 -10.36
N GLY A 116 14.96 -20.33 -10.14
CA GLY A 116 14.19 -20.09 -8.91
C GLY A 116 12.70 -20.42 -9.00
N ASP A 117 12.23 -21.06 -10.07
CA ASP A 117 10.79 -21.18 -10.40
C ASP A 117 10.07 -19.81 -10.32
N PRO A 118 10.51 -18.82 -11.11
CA PRO A 118 10.12 -17.42 -10.93
C PRO A 118 8.62 -17.18 -11.19
N ALA A 119 7.97 -18.04 -11.98
CA ALA A 119 6.55 -18.00 -12.26
C ALA A 119 5.70 -18.79 -11.25
N GLY A 120 6.33 -19.52 -10.33
CA GLY A 120 5.68 -20.42 -9.39
C GLY A 120 4.76 -19.72 -8.37
N THR A 121 4.22 -20.50 -7.45
CA THR A 121 3.34 -20.02 -6.36
C THR A 121 4.04 -19.98 -5.01
N LYS A 122 5.32 -20.33 -4.94
CA LYS A 122 6.11 -20.22 -3.70
C LYS A 122 6.32 -18.76 -3.32
N GLU A 123 6.42 -18.48 -2.03
CA GLU A 123 6.67 -17.15 -1.47
C GLU A 123 8.03 -16.56 -1.91
N THR A 124 8.93 -17.42 -2.37
CA THR A 124 10.23 -17.04 -2.93
C THR A 124 10.18 -16.76 -4.44
N SER A 125 9.06 -16.98 -5.14
CA SER A 125 9.02 -16.77 -6.60
C SER A 125 8.94 -15.28 -6.95
N THR A 126 9.57 -14.90 -8.07
CA THR A 126 9.52 -13.52 -8.58
C THR A 126 8.08 -13.01 -8.72
N MET A 127 7.20 -13.83 -9.31
CA MET A 127 5.80 -13.49 -9.55
C MET A 127 5.05 -13.16 -8.25
N MET A 128 5.35 -13.90 -7.18
CA MET A 128 4.73 -13.74 -5.89
C MET A 128 5.25 -12.54 -5.12
N ILE A 129 6.55 -12.27 -5.18
CA ILE A 129 7.12 -11.04 -4.63
C ILE A 129 6.58 -9.82 -5.38
N ALA A 130 6.44 -9.90 -6.72
CA ALA A 130 5.85 -8.82 -7.52
C ALA A 130 4.40 -8.51 -7.11
N ASN A 131 3.58 -9.56 -6.95
CA ASN A 131 2.22 -9.45 -6.44
C ASN A 131 2.18 -8.79 -5.05
N THR A 132 3.10 -9.20 -4.17
CA THR A 132 3.21 -8.67 -2.80
C THR A 132 3.56 -7.18 -2.81
N MET A 133 4.58 -6.83 -3.58
CA MET A 133 5.07 -5.46 -3.74
C MET A 133 3.98 -4.52 -4.28
N LEU A 134 3.18 -4.97 -5.26
CA LEU A 134 2.09 -4.18 -5.83
C LEU A 134 0.90 -4.06 -4.86
N ASN A 135 0.40 -5.21 -4.40
CA ASN A 135 -0.90 -5.27 -3.73
C ASN A 135 -0.82 -4.98 -2.23
N TYR A 136 0.29 -5.31 -1.56
CA TYR A 136 0.42 -5.20 -0.10
C TYR A 136 1.38 -4.10 0.33
N CYS A 137 2.49 -3.89 -0.40
CA CYS A 137 3.40 -2.75 -0.15
C CYS A 137 2.97 -1.46 -0.85
N ASN A 138 1.98 -1.53 -1.74
CA ASN A 138 1.45 -0.40 -2.50
C ASN A 138 2.49 0.37 -3.34
N ILE A 139 3.38 -0.36 -4.00
CA ILE A 139 4.43 0.18 -4.86
C ILE A 139 4.07 -0.08 -6.33
N ASP A 140 4.35 0.86 -7.23
CA ASP A 140 4.30 0.57 -8.67
C ASP A 140 5.36 -0.49 -8.99
N THR A 141 4.92 -1.70 -9.34
CA THR A 141 5.83 -2.84 -9.52
C THR A 141 6.13 -3.08 -10.99
N MET A 142 7.40 -3.29 -11.30
CA MET A 142 7.88 -3.80 -12.58
C MET A 142 8.41 -5.23 -12.43
N LEU A 143 7.84 -6.14 -13.22
CA LEU A 143 8.23 -7.55 -13.23
C LEU A 143 9.25 -7.78 -14.34
N HIS A 144 10.44 -8.24 -14.00
CA HIS A 144 11.37 -8.73 -15.03
C HIS A 144 10.81 -10.00 -15.65
N ILE A 145 11.06 -10.20 -16.95
CA ILE A 145 10.67 -11.42 -17.65
C ILE A 145 11.68 -11.73 -18.75
N THR A 146 12.23 -12.96 -18.72
CA THR A 146 13.22 -13.43 -19.69
C THR A 146 12.60 -14.40 -20.68
N CYS A 147 12.97 -14.31 -21.96
CA CYS A 147 12.44 -15.21 -22.99
C CYS A 147 13.29 -16.45 -23.30
N TYR A 148 14.52 -16.55 -22.77
CA TYR A 148 15.36 -17.74 -22.97
C TYR A 148 14.70 -19.00 -22.43
N GLY A 149 14.67 -20.04 -23.26
CA GLY A 149 14.08 -21.35 -22.97
C GLY A 149 12.55 -21.36 -22.90
N ALA A 150 11.89 -20.20 -22.99
CA ALA A 150 10.44 -20.10 -22.85
C ALA A 150 9.72 -20.43 -24.16
N LYS A 151 8.64 -21.20 -24.05
CA LYS A 151 7.70 -21.42 -25.15
C LYS A 151 6.63 -20.34 -25.19
N LYS A 152 6.10 -20.01 -26.37
CA LYS A 152 5.06 -18.98 -26.53
C LYS A 152 3.84 -19.23 -25.64
N ALA A 153 3.39 -20.48 -25.55
CA ALA A 153 2.26 -20.86 -24.70
C ALA A 153 2.54 -20.57 -23.22
N THR A 154 3.71 -20.98 -22.72
CA THR A 154 4.16 -20.70 -21.35
C THR A 154 4.31 -19.20 -21.09
N MET A 155 4.78 -18.43 -22.07
CA MET A 155 4.89 -16.98 -21.95
C MET A 155 3.52 -16.31 -21.82
N ILE A 156 2.50 -16.79 -22.55
CA ILE A 156 1.10 -16.32 -22.39
C ILE A 156 0.60 -16.59 -20.97
N GLU A 157 0.88 -17.76 -20.40
CA GLU A 157 0.49 -18.09 -19.02
C GLU A 157 1.14 -17.13 -18.01
N TYR A 158 2.44 -16.85 -18.16
CA TYR A 158 3.18 -15.95 -17.27
C TYR A 158 2.64 -14.51 -17.35
N LEU A 159 2.44 -13.99 -18.56
CA LEU A 159 1.91 -12.65 -18.80
C LEU A 159 0.45 -12.52 -18.33
N SER A 160 -0.37 -13.56 -18.54
CA SER A 160 -1.75 -13.60 -18.05
C SER A 160 -1.81 -13.61 -16.53
N LYS A 161 -0.92 -14.37 -15.87
CA LYS A 161 -0.80 -14.39 -14.41
C LYS A 161 -0.39 -13.02 -13.86
N ALA A 162 0.61 -12.37 -14.47
CA ALA A 162 1.01 -11.01 -14.09
C ALA A 162 -0.14 -10.00 -14.24
N LYS A 163 -0.86 -10.06 -15.38
CA LYS A 163 -2.05 -9.24 -15.64
C LYS A 163 -3.14 -9.46 -14.58
N ASN A 164 -3.40 -10.71 -14.20
CA ASN A 164 -4.40 -11.05 -13.18
C ASN A 164 -4.05 -10.50 -11.79
N PHE A 165 -2.77 -10.40 -11.44
CA PHE A 165 -2.34 -9.70 -10.22
C PHE A 165 -2.43 -8.18 -10.30
N GLY A 166 -2.76 -7.63 -11.46
CA GLY A 166 -2.84 -6.21 -11.72
C GLY A 166 -1.50 -5.57 -12.10
N ILE A 167 -0.45 -6.36 -12.35
CA ILE A 167 0.86 -5.84 -12.79
C ILE A 167 0.71 -5.20 -14.16
N ARG A 168 1.32 -4.02 -14.33
CA ARG A 168 1.25 -3.21 -15.55
C ARG A 168 2.61 -2.92 -16.18
N ASN A 169 3.71 -3.22 -15.51
CA ASN A 169 5.04 -2.84 -15.96
C ASN A 169 5.93 -4.09 -16.07
N LEU A 170 6.61 -4.24 -17.19
CA LEU A 170 7.49 -5.37 -17.48
C LEU A 170 8.88 -4.87 -17.88
N LEU A 171 9.93 -5.56 -17.44
CA LEU A 171 11.26 -5.45 -18.04
C LEU A 171 11.48 -6.68 -18.93
N ALA A 172 11.42 -6.49 -20.25
CA ALA A 172 11.59 -7.57 -21.23
C ALA A 172 13.07 -7.83 -21.52
N LEU A 173 13.52 -9.05 -21.23
CA LEU A 173 14.93 -9.45 -21.31
C LEU A 173 15.11 -10.69 -22.18
N GLY A 174 16.30 -10.82 -22.79
CA GLY A 174 16.69 -12.05 -23.50
C GLY A 174 16.83 -13.22 -22.52
N GLY A 175 17.49 -12.98 -21.39
CA GLY A 175 17.91 -14.01 -20.44
C GLY A 175 19.23 -14.66 -20.84
N ASP A 176 19.87 -15.30 -19.88
CA ASP A 176 21.14 -16.00 -20.10
C ASP A 176 20.92 -17.52 -20.23
N PRO A 177 21.74 -18.22 -21.03
CA PRO A 177 21.73 -19.68 -21.03
C PRO A 177 22.16 -20.22 -19.65
N PRO A 178 21.67 -21.41 -19.26
CA PRO A 178 22.16 -22.11 -18.07
C PRO A 178 23.68 -22.19 -18.03
N VAL A 179 24.25 -22.19 -16.83
CA VAL A 179 25.70 -22.26 -16.65
C VAL A 179 26.26 -23.49 -17.35
N GLY A 180 27.18 -23.28 -18.30
CA GLY A 180 27.81 -24.33 -19.08
C GLY A 180 27.14 -24.63 -20.43
N GLU A 181 26.02 -23.99 -20.74
CA GLU A 181 25.37 -24.05 -22.05
C GLU A 181 25.71 -22.82 -22.90
N THR A 182 25.76 -23.01 -24.22
CA THR A 182 25.87 -21.93 -25.19
C THR A 182 24.50 -21.54 -25.70
N TRP A 183 24.34 -20.27 -26.06
CA TRP A 183 23.13 -19.78 -26.71
C TRP A 183 22.78 -20.60 -27.96
N ASP A 184 21.57 -21.15 -28.02
CA ASP A 184 21.06 -21.95 -29.14
C ASP A 184 19.73 -21.34 -29.65
N PRO A 185 19.76 -20.55 -30.74
CA PRO A 185 18.57 -19.87 -31.26
C PRO A 185 17.44 -20.82 -31.71
N GLU A 186 17.78 -22.05 -32.10
CA GLU A 186 16.82 -23.00 -32.69
C GLU A 186 15.98 -23.73 -31.63
N LYS A 187 16.42 -23.71 -30.37
CA LYS A 187 15.63 -24.26 -29.24
C LYS A 187 14.60 -23.28 -28.68
N ASN A 188 14.69 -22.02 -29.08
CA ASN A 188 13.96 -20.92 -28.48
C ASN A 188 12.87 -20.38 -29.41
N ASP A 189 11.65 -20.23 -28.88
CA ASP A 189 10.57 -19.58 -29.64
C ASP A 189 10.78 -18.06 -29.76
N PHE A 190 11.66 -17.51 -28.91
CA PHE A 190 12.09 -16.12 -28.87
C PHE A 190 13.61 -16.06 -29.03
N ARG A 191 14.10 -15.45 -30.10
CA ARG A 191 15.55 -15.35 -30.37
C ARG A 191 16.16 -14.16 -29.64
N TYR A 192 15.42 -13.08 -29.48
CA TYR A 192 15.89 -11.88 -28.81
C TYR A 192 14.80 -11.25 -27.94
N ALA A 193 15.21 -10.33 -27.06
CA ALA A 193 14.25 -9.53 -26.28
C ALA A 193 13.27 -8.75 -27.19
N SER A 194 13.69 -8.35 -28.39
CA SER A 194 12.80 -7.70 -29.38
C SER A 194 11.63 -8.59 -29.79
N ASP A 195 11.82 -9.90 -29.90
CA ASP A 195 10.74 -10.85 -30.17
C ASP A 195 9.74 -10.89 -29.03
N LEU A 196 10.23 -10.84 -27.77
CA LEU A 196 9.36 -10.78 -26.60
C LEU A 196 8.56 -9.47 -26.56
N VAL A 197 9.17 -8.33 -26.87
CA VAL A 197 8.47 -7.03 -26.96
C VAL A 197 7.35 -7.10 -28.01
N LYS A 198 7.67 -7.55 -29.24
CA LYS A 198 6.68 -7.74 -30.33
C LYS A 198 5.54 -8.65 -29.87
N PHE A 199 5.87 -9.77 -29.23
CA PHE A 199 4.91 -10.74 -28.76
C PHE A 199 3.97 -10.20 -27.68
N ILE A 200 4.49 -9.44 -26.71
CA ILE A 200 3.68 -8.79 -25.67
C ILE A 200 2.72 -7.79 -26.32
N ARG A 201 3.20 -6.97 -27.26
CA ARG A 201 2.36 -6.00 -27.97
C ARG A 201 1.27 -6.69 -28.81
N GLU A 202 1.60 -7.78 -29.50
CA GLU A 202 0.65 -8.56 -30.30
C GLU A 202 -0.49 -9.15 -29.45
N HIS A 203 -0.19 -9.69 -28.27
CA HIS A 203 -1.17 -10.44 -27.47
C HIS A 203 -1.86 -9.60 -26.38
N PHE A 204 -1.22 -8.52 -25.91
CA PHE A 204 -1.70 -7.71 -24.79
C PHE A 204 -1.87 -6.22 -25.14
N GLY A 205 -1.53 -5.80 -26.36
CA GLY A 205 -1.63 -4.42 -26.81
C GLY A 205 -0.88 -3.47 -25.88
N ASP A 206 -1.52 -2.35 -25.51
CA ASP A 206 -0.98 -1.33 -24.62
C ASP A 206 -1.30 -1.57 -23.14
N TYR A 207 -1.68 -2.80 -22.78
CA TYR A 207 -1.90 -3.14 -21.38
C TYR A 207 -0.60 -2.96 -20.57
N PHE A 208 0.52 -3.49 -21.06
CA PHE A 208 1.81 -3.39 -20.37
C PHE A 208 2.62 -2.19 -20.82
N VAL A 209 3.19 -1.48 -19.85
CA VAL A 209 4.38 -0.65 -20.05
C VAL A 209 5.58 -1.57 -20.12
N ILE A 210 6.38 -1.45 -21.17
CA ILE A 210 7.50 -2.34 -21.47
C ILE A 210 8.81 -1.55 -21.40
N CYS A 211 9.65 -1.89 -20.43
CA CYS A 211 11.04 -1.45 -20.39
C CYS A 211 11.94 -2.50 -21.05
N VAL A 212 13.06 -2.06 -21.61
CA VAL A 212 14.13 -2.92 -22.13
C VAL A 212 15.49 -2.51 -21.57
N ALA A 213 16.43 -3.45 -21.51
CA ALA A 213 17.80 -3.18 -21.06
C ALA A 213 18.64 -2.50 -22.16
N GLY A 214 19.49 -1.55 -21.76
CA GLY A 214 20.52 -0.93 -22.60
C GLY A 214 21.92 -1.07 -21.98
N TYR A 215 22.98 -1.08 -22.80
CA TYR A 215 24.34 -1.33 -22.33
C TYR A 215 25.23 -0.14 -22.71
N PRO A 216 25.59 0.76 -21.77
CA PRO A 216 26.32 1.99 -22.09
C PRO A 216 27.68 1.79 -22.75
N LYS A 217 28.32 0.63 -22.54
CA LYS A 217 29.57 0.21 -23.18
C LYS A 217 29.40 -0.88 -24.25
N GLY A 218 28.16 -1.21 -24.61
CA GLY A 218 27.83 -2.31 -25.51
C GLY A 218 27.71 -3.66 -24.79
N HIS A 219 26.80 -4.51 -25.26
CA HIS A 219 26.64 -5.87 -24.75
C HIS A 219 27.90 -6.73 -25.04
N PRO A 220 28.38 -7.54 -24.09
CA PRO A 220 29.60 -8.35 -24.28
C PRO A 220 29.55 -9.34 -25.44
N ASP A 221 28.35 -9.81 -25.79
CA ASP A 221 28.14 -10.77 -26.88
C ASP A 221 27.82 -10.09 -28.23
N SER A 222 27.70 -8.77 -28.26
CA SER A 222 27.57 -7.99 -29.49
C SER A 222 28.95 -7.80 -30.13
N LYS A 223 29.03 -7.78 -31.47
CA LYS A 223 30.35 -7.69 -32.15
C LYS A 223 31.04 -6.35 -31.91
N ASN A 224 30.25 -5.28 -31.80
CA ASN A 224 30.71 -3.94 -31.48
C ASN A 224 29.55 -3.10 -30.91
N TYR A 225 29.90 -1.91 -30.42
CA TYR A 225 28.98 -0.96 -29.79
C TYR A 225 27.89 -0.46 -30.75
N GLU A 226 28.24 -0.20 -32.01
CA GLU A 226 27.33 0.34 -33.02
C GLU A 226 26.24 -0.69 -33.40
N GLU A 227 26.61 -1.97 -33.52
CA GLU A 227 25.66 -3.05 -33.76
C GLU A 227 24.72 -3.24 -32.56
N ASP A 228 25.25 -3.18 -31.34
CA ASP A 228 24.45 -3.25 -30.10
C ASP A 228 23.43 -2.12 -29.99
N LEU A 229 23.84 -0.90 -30.37
CA LEU A 229 22.96 0.27 -30.45
C LEU A 229 21.85 0.08 -31.50
N GLY A 230 22.18 -0.57 -32.62
CA GLY A 230 21.20 -0.98 -33.64
C GLY A 230 20.15 -1.95 -33.10
N TYR A 231 20.55 -2.99 -32.36
CA TYR A 231 19.62 -3.91 -31.70
C TYR A 231 18.81 -3.24 -30.60
N LEU A 232 19.38 -2.28 -29.86
CA LEU A 232 18.64 -1.48 -28.91
C LEU A 232 17.55 -0.66 -29.59
N LYS A 233 17.87 -0.02 -30.73
CA LYS A 233 16.89 0.69 -31.53
C LYS A 233 15.79 -0.26 -32.02
N GLU A 234 16.13 -1.45 -32.50
CA GLU A 234 15.12 -2.44 -32.89
C GLU A 234 14.18 -2.75 -31.72
N LYS A 235 14.70 -3.04 -30.52
CA LYS A 235 13.87 -3.29 -29.32
C LYS A 235 12.90 -2.14 -29.03
N VAL A 236 13.35 -0.89 -29.18
CA VAL A 236 12.50 0.31 -29.00
C VAL A 236 11.44 0.39 -30.10
N ASP A 237 11.83 0.24 -31.36
CA ASP A 237 10.92 0.29 -32.52
C ASP A 237 9.85 -0.83 -32.47
N CYS A 238 10.12 -1.93 -31.77
CA CYS A 238 9.14 -2.99 -31.50
C CYS A 238 8.05 -2.59 -30.50
N GLY A 239 8.18 -1.44 -29.83
CA GLY A 239 7.23 -0.91 -28.88
C GLY A 239 7.70 -0.95 -27.43
N ALA A 240 8.99 -0.74 -27.14
CA ALA A 240 9.43 -0.47 -25.76
C ALA A 240 9.19 0.99 -25.38
N ASP A 241 8.72 1.23 -24.16
CA ASP A 241 8.34 2.56 -23.66
C ASP A 241 9.49 3.34 -23.04
N PHE A 242 10.48 2.65 -22.45
CA PHE A 242 11.70 3.26 -21.92
C PHE A 242 12.83 2.24 -21.73
N ILE A 243 14.01 2.73 -21.38
CA ILE A 243 15.23 1.94 -21.23
C ILE A 243 15.79 2.08 -19.81
N ILE A 244 16.21 0.97 -19.20
CA ILE A 244 17.09 0.97 -18.02
C ILE A 244 18.47 0.48 -18.47
N THR A 245 19.52 1.22 -18.11
CA THR A 245 20.88 0.84 -18.50
C THR A 245 21.52 -0.11 -17.51
N GLN A 246 22.38 -1.01 -18.01
CA GLN A 246 23.38 -1.70 -17.20
C GLN A 246 24.21 -0.68 -16.39
N LEU A 247 24.75 -1.13 -15.25
CA LEU A 247 25.55 -0.31 -14.36
C LEU A 247 26.84 0.24 -15.01
N PHE A 248 27.32 1.36 -14.49
CA PHE A 248 28.55 2.05 -14.92
C PHE A 248 29.14 2.85 -13.75
N PHE A 249 30.40 3.27 -13.87
CA PHE A 249 31.13 3.96 -12.78
C PHE A 249 31.50 5.43 -13.09
N GLN A 250 31.19 5.92 -14.29
CA GLN A 250 31.52 7.27 -14.74
C GLN A 250 30.33 7.91 -15.46
N ALA A 251 29.97 9.14 -15.09
CA ALA A 251 28.80 9.84 -15.64
C ALA A 251 28.92 10.05 -17.16
N GLU A 252 30.13 10.30 -17.66
CA GLU A 252 30.45 10.51 -19.07
C GLU A 252 30.06 9.31 -19.92
N THR A 253 30.18 8.08 -19.37
CA THR A 253 29.80 6.85 -20.06
C THR A 253 28.30 6.87 -20.41
N PHE A 254 27.47 7.23 -19.44
CA PHE A 254 26.02 7.34 -19.65
C PHE A 254 25.65 8.52 -20.54
N LEU A 255 26.24 9.69 -20.33
CA LEU A 255 25.91 10.90 -21.10
C LEU A 255 26.29 10.74 -22.59
N LYS A 256 27.40 10.03 -22.88
CA LYS A 256 27.75 9.62 -24.25
C LYS A 256 26.71 8.66 -24.81
N PHE A 257 26.42 7.57 -24.10
CA PHE A 257 25.43 6.58 -24.53
C PHE A 257 24.05 7.20 -24.81
N GLN A 258 23.60 8.11 -23.95
CA GLN A 258 22.34 8.85 -24.14
C GLN A 258 22.39 9.67 -25.43
N SER A 259 23.51 10.37 -25.71
CA SER A 259 23.68 11.16 -26.92
C SER A 259 23.69 10.29 -28.18
N ASP A 260 24.36 9.14 -28.13
CA ASP A 260 24.42 8.18 -29.24
C ASP A 260 23.03 7.56 -29.51
N CYS A 261 22.27 7.22 -28.47
CA CYS A 261 20.88 6.77 -28.58
C CYS A 261 20.00 7.80 -29.30
N ARG A 262 20.14 9.09 -28.94
CA ARG A 262 19.40 10.17 -29.61
C ARG A 262 19.83 10.31 -31.08
N ALA A 263 21.11 10.15 -31.40
CA ALA A 263 21.63 10.23 -32.77
C ALA A 263 21.06 9.14 -33.69
N VAL A 264 20.78 7.94 -33.18
CA VAL A 264 20.11 6.87 -33.94
C VAL A 264 18.58 6.95 -33.93
N GLY A 265 18.01 7.95 -33.25
CA GLY A 265 16.57 8.22 -33.25
C GLY A 265 15.77 7.54 -32.13
N ILE A 266 16.42 7.03 -31.08
CA ILE A 266 15.72 6.58 -29.86
C ILE A 266 15.27 7.83 -29.10
N THR A 267 13.97 8.00 -28.90
CA THR A 267 13.39 9.19 -28.22
C THR A 267 12.83 8.91 -26.83
N CYS A 268 12.60 7.64 -26.49
CA CYS A 268 12.07 7.25 -25.19
C CYS A 268 13.02 7.61 -24.02
N PRO A 269 12.50 7.68 -22.78
CA PRO A 269 13.31 7.88 -21.59
C PRO A 269 14.39 6.81 -21.41
N ILE A 270 15.57 7.21 -20.92
CA ILE A 270 16.70 6.31 -20.64
C ILE A 270 17.14 6.56 -19.20
N LEU A 271 17.09 5.52 -18.38
CA LEU A 271 17.36 5.58 -16.94
C LEU A 271 18.74 5.00 -16.63
N PRO A 272 19.62 5.75 -15.95
CA PRO A 272 20.92 5.24 -15.53
C PRO A 272 20.77 4.23 -14.41
N GLY A 273 21.30 3.02 -14.63
CA GLY A 273 21.47 2.00 -13.60
C GLY A 273 22.68 2.31 -12.70
N ILE A 274 22.43 2.46 -11.39
CA ILE A 274 23.39 2.83 -10.37
C ILE A 274 23.58 1.65 -9.42
N PHE A 275 24.83 1.25 -9.19
CA PHE A 275 25.18 0.16 -8.29
C PHE A 275 25.90 0.68 -7.03
N PRO A 276 25.20 0.75 -5.87
CA PRO A 276 25.82 1.03 -4.58
C PRO A 276 26.82 -0.05 -4.17
N ILE A 277 28.09 0.31 -4.07
CA ILE A 277 29.13 -0.60 -3.57
C ILE A 277 28.97 -0.76 -2.06
N GLN A 278 28.71 -1.99 -1.60
CA GLN A 278 28.41 -2.26 -0.19
C GLN A 278 29.37 -3.26 0.47
N ALA A 279 30.10 -4.03 -0.32
CA ALA A 279 31.06 -5.04 0.15
C ALA A 279 32.06 -5.38 -0.97
N TYR A 280 33.30 -5.64 -0.58
CA TYR A 280 34.40 -5.93 -1.53
C TYR A 280 34.15 -7.20 -2.35
N ALA A 281 33.66 -8.27 -1.71
CA ALA A 281 33.34 -9.52 -2.40
C ALA A 281 32.21 -9.36 -3.43
N SER A 282 31.15 -8.64 -3.07
CA SER A 282 30.03 -8.33 -3.97
C SER A 282 30.49 -7.50 -5.16
N PHE A 283 31.33 -6.49 -4.92
CA PHE A 283 31.95 -5.68 -5.95
C PHE A 283 32.76 -6.53 -6.94
N LYS A 284 33.69 -7.37 -6.47
CA LYS A 284 34.47 -8.25 -7.37
C LYS A 284 33.60 -9.22 -8.17
N ASN A 285 32.56 -9.77 -7.55
CA ASN A 285 31.66 -10.69 -8.24
C ASN A 285 30.88 -9.98 -9.35
N ILE A 286 30.35 -8.79 -9.09
CA ILE A 286 29.60 -8.01 -10.08
C ILE A 286 30.49 -7.58 -11.24
N VAL A 287 31.71 -7.10 -10.96
CA VAL A 287 32.69 -6.75 -12.02
C VAL A 287 32.99 -7.95 -12.91
N ARG A 288 33.19 -9.13 -12.31
CA ARG A 288 33.42 -10.37 -13.06
C ARG A 288 32.22 -10.77 -13.93
N LEU A 289 31.01 -10.67 -13.40
CA LEU A 289 29.78 -11.09 -14.12
C LEU A 289 29.42 -10.12 -15.26
N THR A 290 29.56 -8.82 -15.01
CA THR A 290 29.18 -7.77 -15.96
C THR A 290 30.27 -7.44 -16.98
N LYS A 291 31.50 -7.91 -16.75
CA LYS A 291 32.69 -7.62 -17.58
C LYS A 291 32.93 -6.12 -17.81
N LEU A 292 32.57 -5.29 -16.82
CA LEU A 292 32.71 -3.84 -16.91
C LEU A 292 34.11 -3.39 -16.49
N ASP A 293 34.65 -2.39 -17.19
CA ASP A 293 35.88 -1.73 -16.74
C ASP A 293 35.57 -0.80 -15.58
N VAL A 294 36.21 -1.07 -14.44
CA VAL A 294 36.19 -0.19 -13.27
C VAL A 294 37.36 0.79 -13.38
N PRO A 295 37.16 2.09 -13.12
CA PRO A 295 38.26 3.05 -13.02
C PRO A 295 39.34 2.62 -12.02
N ASP A 296 40.62 2.73 -12.40
CA ASP A 296 41.77 2.35 -11.58
C ASP A 296 41.76 3.00 -10.20
N ALA A 297 41.27 4.23 -10.09
CA ALA A 297 41.13 4.94 -8.82
C ALA A 297 40.19 4.22 -7.86
N ILE A 298 39.03 3.74 -8.35
CA ILE A 298 38.07 2.96 -7.56
C ILE A 298 38.71 1.63 -7.19
N GLN A 299 39.31 0.92 -8.15
CA GLN A 299 39.91 -0.39 -7.89
C GLN A 299 41.05 -0.33 -6.87
N THR A 300 41.95 0.63 -7.01
CA THR A 300 43.10 0.84 -6.11
C THR A 300 42.65 1.19 -4.70
N HIS A 301 41.70 2.11 -4.57
CA HIS A 301 41.19 2.49 -3.26
C HIS A 301 40.47 1.31 -2.59
N MET A 302 39.65 0.58 -3.36
CA MET A 302 38.89 -0.57 -2.86
C MET A 302 39.79 -1.74 -2.43
N GLU A 303 40.92 -1.95 -3.08
CA GLU A 303 41.93 -2.91 -2.64
C GLU A 303 42.60 -2.49 -1.32
N SER A 304 42.83 -1.19 -1.11
CA SER A 304 43.48 -0.66 0.10
C SER A 304 42.61 -0.80 1.36
N ILE A 305 41.29 -0.87 1.21
CA ILE A 305 40.32 -0.98 2.32
C ILE A 305 39.57 -2.33 2.35
N LYS A 306 40.04 -3.33 1.59
CA LYS A 306 39.32 -4.60 1.35
C LYS A 306 38.90 -5.38 2.61
N ASP A 307 39.61 -5.19 3.71
CA ASP A 307 39.38 -5.86 4.99
C ASP A 307 38.61 -4.98 6.01
N ASN A 308 38.12 -3.80 5.58
CA ASN A 308 37.34 -2.87 6.40
C ASN A 308 35.97 -2.59 5.77
N ASP A 309 34.98 -3.39 6.15
CA ASP A 309 33.61 -3.31 5.63
C ASP A 309 32.95 -1.93 5.81
N GLN A 310 33.25 -1.21 6.90
CA GLN A 310 32.69 0.12 7.12
C GLN A 310 33.30 1.12 6.14
N ALA A 311 34.63 1.13 6.00
CA ALA A 311 35.31 2.00 5.04
C ALA A 311 34.86 1.72 3.59
N ILE A 312 34.65 0.45 3.23
CA ILE A 312 34.11 0.06 1.92
C ILE A 312 32.73 0.67 1.69
N ARG A 313 31.84 0.57 2.69
CA ARG A 313 30.48 1.16 2.59
C ARG A 313 30.54 2.67 2.46
N ASP A 314 31.32 3.35 3.28
CA ASP A 314 31.41 4.82 3.27
C ASP A 314 31.96 5.31 1.92
N PHE A 315 33.02 4.67 1.42
CA PHE A 315 33.55 4.97 0.09
C PHE A 315 32.55 4.68 -1.02
N GLY A 316 31.84 3.54 -0.95
CA GLY A 316 30.85 3.14 -1.93
C GLY A 316 29.66 4.12 -2.00
N VAL A 317 29.17 4.56 -0.84
CA VAL A 317 28.13 5.60 -0.73
C VAL A 317 28.62 6.90 -1.36
N GLN A 318 29.81 7.39 -0.97
CA GLN A 318 30.33 8.66 -1.51
C GLN A 318 30.54 8.61 -3.02
N THR A 319 31.13 7.52 -3.53
CA THR A 319 31.36 7.32 -4.97
C THR A 319 30.05 7.35 -5.75
N CYS A 320 28.99 6.71 -5.22
CA CYS A 320 27.67 6.75 -5.84
C CYS A 320 27.01 8.13 -5.74
N VAL A 321 27.14 8.82 -4.62
CA VAL A 321 26.63 10.19 -4.47
C VAL A 321 27.26 11.12 -5.50
N ASP A 322 28.58 11.04 -5.70
CA ASP A 322 29.29 11.86 -6.68
C ASP A 322 28.85 11.54 -8.12
N LEU A 323 28.71 10.25 -8.45
CA LEU A 323 28.17 9.81 -9.74
C LEU A 323 26.75 10.34 -9.98
N CYS A 324 25.85 10.17 -9.00
CA CYS A 324 24.46 10.61 -9.10
C CYS A 324 24.35 12.14 -9.20
N LYS A 325 25.15 12.90 -8.43
CA LYS A 325 25.21 14.37 -8.55
C LYS A 325 25.65 14.78 -9.95
N ALA A 326 26.73 14.21 -10.47
CA ALA A 326 27.20 14.51 -11.83
C ALA A 326 26.12 14.22 -12.91
N LEU A 327 25.36 13.13 -12.75
CA LEU A 327 24.24 12.80 -13.63
C LEU A 327 23.10 13.82 -13.51
N LEU A 328 22.65 14.12 -12.30
CA LEU A 328 21.54 15.06 -12.06
C LEU A 328 21.89 16.50 -12.48
N ASP A 329 23.11 16.94 -12.20
CA ASP A 329 23.60 18.29 -12.51
C ASP A 329 23.85 18.49 -14.01
N SER A 330 23.91 17.42 -14.80
CA SER A 330 23.95 17.49 -16.26
C SER A 330 22.69 18.13 -16.87
N GLY A 331 21.58 18.17 -16.13
CA GLY A 331 20.27 18.63 -16.61
C GLY A 331 19.59 17.69 -17.62
N LYS A 332 20.20 16.55 -17.94
CA LYS A 332 19.67 15.54 -18.89
C LYS A 332 19.09 14.30 -18.21
N VAL A 333 19.28 14.18 -16.89
CA VAL A 333 18.85 13.04 -16.09
C VAL A 333 17.97 13.53 -14.96
N HIS A 334 16.76 12.98 -14.89
CA HIS A 334 15.78 13.30 -13.85
C HIS A 334 15.46 12.09 -12.96
N GLY A 335 15.70 10.87 -13.47
CA GLY A 335 15.46 9.61 -12.77
C GLY A 335 16.76 8.83 -12.55
N LEU A 336 16.89 8.17 -11.40
CA LEU A 336 17.99 7.26 -11.07
C LEU A 336 17.44 5.87 -10.72
N HIS A 337 18.04 4.81 -11.25
CA HIS A 337 17.62 3.43 -10.98
C HIS A 337 18.67 2.71 -10.15
N PHE A 338 18.34 2.24 -8.94
CA PHE A 338 19.32 1.67 -8.00
C PHE A 338 19.24 0.15 -7.89
N TYR A 339 20.38 -0.52 -8.11
CA TYR A 339 20.55 -1.95 -7.84
C TYR A 339 20.81 -2.21 -6.35
N THR A 340 19.75 -2.43 -5.58
CA THR A 340 19.84 -2.44 -4.10
C THR A 340 20.56 -3.67 -3.52
N LEU A 341 20.59 -4.77 -4.28
CA LEU A 341 20.98 -6.10 -3.80
C LEU A 341 20.23 -6.53 -2.53
N ASN A 342 18.95 -6.18 -2.41
CA ASN A 342 18.09 -6.43 -1.24
C ASN A 342 18.63 -5.81 0.06
N ARG A 343 19.41 -4.74 -0.03
CA ARG A 343 19.96 -4.02 1.11
C ARG A 343 19.53 -2.56 1.10
N GLU A 344 19.05 -2.11 2.24
CA GLU A 344 18.44 -0.78 2.42
C GLU A 344 19.48 0.32 2.68
N TYR A 345 20.45 0.06 3.56
CA TYR A 345 21.30 1.10 4.16
C TYR A 345 21.98 2.04 3.14
N ALA A 346 22.77 1.48 2.21
CA ALA A 346 23.57 2.30 1.30
C ALA A 346 22.69 3.13 0.36
N THR A 347 21.64 2.52 -0.19
CA THR A 347 20.71 3.22 -1.08
C THR A 347 19.97 4.34 -0.35
N THR A 348 19.46 4.08 0.86
CA THR A 348 18.81 5.08 1.70
C THR A 348 19.73 6.24 2.03
N GLU A 349 21.00 5.96 2.37
CA GLU A 349 21.98 7.00 2.68
C GLU A 349 22.31 7.86 1.45
N ILE A 350 22.52 7.23 0.28
CA ILE A 350 22.73 7.95 -0.98
C ILE A 350 21.54 8.86 -1.29
N LEU A 351 20.31 8.34 -1.18
CA LEU A 351 19.09 9.11 -1.44
C LEU A 351 18.97 10.33 -0.52
N LYS A 352 19.22 10.16 0.78
CA LYS A 352 19.23 11.27 1.76
C LYS A 352 20.25 12.34 1.39
N GLN A 353 21.48 11.96 1.05
CA GLN A 353 22.53 12.91 0.67
C GLN A 353 22.27 13.62 -0.66
N LEU A 354 21.47 13.02 -1.55
CA LEU A 354 21.00 13.64 -2.80
C LEU A 354 19.78 14.55 -2.61
N GLY A 355 19.23 14.63 -1.39
CA GLY A 355 18.03 15.41 -1.09
C GLY A 355 16.73 14.73 -1.51
N PHE A 356 16.74 13.42 -1.76
CA PHE A 356 15.51 12.64 -1.83
C PHE A 356 15.01 12.44 -0.40
N GLY A 357 14.12 13.33 0.01
CA GLY A 357 13.66 13.42 1.39
C GLY A 357 12.76 12.25 1.78
N PHE A 358 13.15 11.59 2.88
CA PHE A 358 12.25 10.94 3.83
C PHE A 358 11.64 11.99 4.77
N GLU A 359 11.26 13.15 4.23
CA GLU A 359 10.62 14.23 4.98
C GLU A 359 9.14 13.91 5.20
N ASP A 360 8.50 14.63 6.16
CA ASP A 360 7.18 14.34 6.71
C ASP A 360 6.21 13.76 5.66
N PRO A 361 5.61 12.58 5.94
CA PRO A 361 4.77 11.90 4.97
C PRO A 361 3.69 12.88 4.48
N PRO A 362 3.46 12.97 3.15
CA PRO A 362 2.45 13.86 2.62
C PRO A 362 1.10 13.56 3.29
N LEU A 363 0.30 14.62 3.50
CA LEU A 363 -1.02 14.53 4.12
C LEU A 363 -1.77 13.29 3.60
N ARG A 364 -2.22 12.41 4.51
CA ARG A 364 -2.87 11.15 4.13
C ARG A 364 -4.07 11.46 3.24
N ALA A 365 -4.23 10.77 2.11
CA ALA A 365 -5.36 11.02 1.21
C ALA A 365 -6.70 10.49 1.77
N LEU A 366 -6.64 9.39 2.50
CA LEU A 366 -7.75 8.70 3.18
C LEU A 366 -7.27 8.28 4.58
N PRO A 367 -8.18 7.84 5.48
CA PRO A 367 -7.78 7.37 6.82
C PRO A 367 -6.84 6.15 6.82
N TRP A 368 -6.78 5.37 5.74
CA TRP A 368 -5.82 4.27 5.53
C TRP A 368 -4.73 4.63 4.51
N LYS A 369 -3.64 3.84 4.50
CA LYS A 369 -2.54 3.99 3.54
C LYS A 369 -3.06 4.01 2.08
N LYS A 370 -2.55 5.00 1.35
CA LYS A 370 -2.99 5.58 0.06
C LYS A 370 -3.54 4.63 -1.02
N THR A 371 -4.35 5.21 -1.91
CA THR A 371 -4.77 4.79 -3.26
C THR A 371 -3.93 3.65 -3.84
N SER A 372 -4.57 2.51 -4.08
CA SER A 372 -3.88 1.34 -4.60
C SER A 372 -3.16 1.66 -5.91
N ARG A 373 -1.88 1.32 -6.01
CA ARG A 373 -1.13 1.31 -7.29
C ARG A 373 -1.66 0.24 -8.24
N ASN A 374 -2.47 -0.70 -7.75
CA ASN A 374 -3.25 -1.60 -8.59
C ASN A 374 -4.38 -0.84 -9.28
N HIS A 375 -4.35 -0.80 -10.61
CA HIS A 375 -5.31 -0.09 -11.44
C HIS A 375 -6.78 -0.49 -11.19
N VAL A 376 -7.07 -1.75 -10.83
CA VAL A 376 -8.43 -2.22 -10.55
C VAL A 376 -8.97 -1.59 -9.26
N ARG A 377 -8.11 -1.48 -8.24
CA ARG A 377 -8.42 -0.90 -6.92
C ARG A 377 -8.24 0.61 -6.84
N SER A 378 -7.77 1.26 -7.91
CA SER A 378 -7.46 2.70 -7.91
C SER A 378 -8.68 3.60 -7.62
N LYS A 379 -9.90 3.07 -7.81
CA LYS A 379 -11.18 3.76 -7.56
C LYS A 379 -11.75 3.50 -6.16
N GLU A 380 -11.11 2.65 -5.37
CA GLU A 380 -11.55 2.26 -4.04
C GLU A 380 -11.33 3.41 -3.04
N ASP A 381 -12.41 3.96 -2.49
CA ASP A 381 -12.37 5.08 -1.53
C ASP A 381 -13.18 4.83 -0.24
N VAL A 382 -13.82 3.65 -0.12
CA VAL A 382 -14.54 3.17 1.07
C VAL A 382 -14.10 1.74 1.41
N ARG A 383 -13.93 1.45 2.70
CA ARG A 383 -13.58 0.14 3.29
C ARG A 383 -14.42 -0.14 4.55
N PRO A 384 -14.50 -1.38 5.04
CA PRO A 384 -15.02 -1.66 6.39
C PRO A 384 -13.98 -1.37 7.49
N ILE A 385 -14.40 -0.95 8.70
CA ILE A 385 -13.51 -0.58 9.84
C ILE A 385 -12.76 -1.79 10.42
N PHE A 386 -13.32 -2.99 10.29
CA PHE A 386 -12.81 -4.27 10.82
C PHE A 386 -11.39 -4.54 10.39
N TRP A 387 -11.04 -4.09 9.19
CA TRP A 387 -9.71 -4.28 8.62
C TRP A 387 -8.82 -3.04 8.69
N SER A 388 -9.22 -2.00 9.44
CA SER A 388 -8.36 -0.83 9.68
C SER A 388 -7.03 -1.22 10.34
N THR A 389 -7.04 -2.21 11.22
CA THR A 389 -5.85 -2.78 11.87
C THR A 389 -5.23 -3.96 11.11
N ARG A 390 -5.90 -4.43 10.04
CA ARG A 390 -5.54 -5.61 9.23
C ARG A 390 -5.69 -5.36 7.72
N PRO A 391 -5.07 -4.31 7.16
CA PRO A 391 -5.28 -3.91 5.77
C PRO A 391 -4.87 -5.00 4.76
N LYS A 392 -3.86 -5.82 5.09
CA LYS A 392 -3.40 -6.93 4.26
C LYS A 392 -4.47 -8.01 4.08
N SER A 393 -5.21 -8.33 5.14
CA SER A 393 -6.32 -9.30 5.07
C SER A 393 -7.44 -8.81 4.16
N TYR A 394 -7.83 -7.54 4.29
CA TYR A 394 -8.85 -6.94 3.43
C TYR A 394 -8.49 -7.03 1.95
N ILE A 395 -7.25 -6.64 1.60
CA ILE A 395 -6.76 -6.68 0.22
C ILE A 395 -6.80 -8.11 -0.32
N HIS A 396 -6.49 -9.10 0.51
CA HIS A 396 -6.58 -10.49 0.09
C HIS A 396 -8.03 -10.94 -0.13
N ARG A 397 -8.93 -10.73 0.83
CA ARG A 397 -10.32 -11.23 0.74
C ARG A 397 -11.11 -10.57 -0.39
N THR A 398 -10.71 -9.37 -0.79
CA THR A 398 -11.31 -8.63 -1.90
C THR A 398 -10.48 -8.74 -3.20
N SER A 399 -9.46 -9.60 -3.26
CA SER A 399 -8.56 -9.72 -4.43
C SER A 399 -9.23 -10.19 -5.71
N ASN A 400 -10.31 -10.97 -5.59
CA ASN A 400 -11.08 -11.47 -6.74
C ASN A 400 -12.18 -10.48 -7.19
N TRP A 401 -12.27 -9.30 -6.58
CA TRP A 401 -13.26 -8.31 -6.96
C TRP A 401 -12.84 -7.58 -8.24
N ASN A 402 -13.79 -7.43 -9.17
CA ASN A 402 -13.59 -6.68 -10.40
C ASN A 402 -14.04 -5.22 -10.28
N GLU A 403 -14.93 -4.94 -9.32
CA GLU A 403 -15.43 -3.61 -8.99
C GLU A 403 -15.31 -3.39 -7.49
N PHE A 404 -14.92 -2.18 -7.11
CA PHE A 404 -14.75 -1.76 -5.71
C PHE A 404 -15.72 -0.62 -5.40
N PRO A 405 -16.30 -0.57 -4.19
CA PRO A 405 -17.19 0.51 -3.78
C PRO A 405 -16.55 1.90 -3.95
N ASN A 406 -17.35 2.84 -4.44
CA ASN A 406 -16.97 4.23 -4.67
C ASN A 406 -18.05 5.14 -4.05
N GLY A 407 -17.66 5.99 -3.09
CA GLY A 407 -18.52 6.93 -2.39
C GLY A 407 -19.38 6.29 -1.30
N ARG A 408 -20.29 5.37 -1.63
CA ARG A 408 -21.08 4.61 -0.65
C ARG A 408 -20.84 3.12 -0.77
N TRP A 409 -20.69 2.45 0.38
CA TRP A 409 -20.70 0.99 0.42
C TRP A 409 -22.12 0.49 0.10
N GLY A 410 -22.22 -0.51 -0.79
CA GLY A 410 -23.50 -1.12 -1.19
C GLY A 410 -24.09 -2.01 -0.10
N ILE A 411 -25.14 -2.75 -0.46
CA ILE A 411 -25.80 -3.72 0.43
C ILE A 411 -24.74 -4.72 0.92
N SER A 412 -24.67 -4.93 2.24
CA SER A 412 -23.73 -5.84 2.95
C SER A 412 -23.69 -7.26 2.37
N SER A 413 -24.73 -7.68 1.64
CA SER A 413 -24.89 -8.99 1.01
C SER A 413 -24.16 -9.19 -0.33
N ALA A 414 -23.45 -8.19 -0.86
CA ALA A 414 -22.70 -8.29 -2.11
C ALA A 414 -21.21 -7.90 -1.90
N PRO A 415 -20.22 -8.59 -2.49
CA PRO A 415 -20.01 -10.02 -2.79
C PRO A 415 -19.40 -10.78 -1.58
N SER A 416 -19.51 -12.12 -1.59
CA SER A 416 -18.86 -12.99 -0.59
C SER A 416 -17.34 -12.73 -0.51
N PHE A 417 -16.88 -12.26 0.65
CA PHE A 417 -15.46 -12.14 0.91
C PHE A 417 -14.76 -13.48 0.70
N GLY A 418 -13.61 -13.45 0.03
CA GLY A 418 -12.82 -14.66 -0.22
C GLY A 418 -12.40 -15.35 1.08
N VAL A 419 -12.26 -16.68 1.01
CA VAL A 419 -11.66 -17.49 2.08
C VAL A 419 -10.15 -17.30 2.04
N LEU A 420 -9.53 -17.13 3.21
CA LEU A 420 -8.08 -17.08 3.37
C LEU A 420 -7.47 -18.43 2.95
N THR A 421 -6.59 -18.44 1.95
CA THR A 421 -5.86 -19.64 1.51
C THR A 421 -4.45 -19.70 2.13
N ASP A 422 -3.88 -20.90 2.28
CA ASP A 422 -2.61 -21.16 2.99
C ASP A 422 -1.43 -20.29 2.55
N TYR A 423 -1.37 -19.98 1.25
CA TYR A 423 -0.32 -19.14 0.71
C TYR A 423 -0.36 -17.70 1.23
N HIS A 424 -1.55 -17.18 1.57
CA HIS A 424 -1.74 -15.81 2.06
C HIS A 424 -1.51 -15.70 3.56
N LEU A 425 -1.71 -16.80 4.31
CA LEU A 425 -1.33 -16.87 5.71
C LEU A 425 0.15 -16.55 5.92
N PHE A 426 1.02 -16.86 4.94
CA PHE A 426 2.43 -16.47 4.98
C PHE A 426 2.63 -14.95 5.14
N TYR A 427 1.89 -14.14 4.38
CA TYR A 427 1.98 -12.67 4.41
C TYR A 427 1.22 -12.03 5.57
N LEU A 428 0.40 -12.81 6.26
CA LEU A 428 -0.37 -12.42 7.44
C LEU A 428 0.26 -12.97 8.73
N LYS A 429 1.47 -13.54 8.69
CA LYS A 429 2.19 -13.91 9.92
C LYS A 429 2.65 -12.65 10.65
N ILE A 430 2.67 -12.73 11.98
CA ILE A 430 3.35 -11.73 12.80
C ILE A 430 4.84 -11.87 12.53
N ASP A 431 5.51 -10.75 12.30
CA ASP A 431 6.96 -10.68 12.09
C ASP A 431 7.73 -10.82 13.42
N ALA A 432 7.56 -11.97 14.08
CA ALA A 432 8.18 -12.29 15.36
C ALA A 432 8.50 -13.78 15.45
N ALA A 433 9.59 -14.12 16.15
CA ALA A 433 9.92 -15.51 16.42
C ALA A 433 8.97 -16.11 17.47
N HIS A 434 8.76 -17.43 17.44
CA HIS A 434 7.88 -18.12 18.41
C HIS A 434 8.23 -17.81 19.88
N ASN A 435 9.52 -17.85 20.24
CA ASN A 435 9.97 -17.56 21.61
C ASN A 435 9.79 -16.08 22.00
N GLU A 436 9.89 -15.16 21.03
CA GLU A 436 9.65 -13.74 21.26
C GLU A 436 8.18 -13.49 21.59
N LEU A 437 7.27 -14.16 20.87
CA LEU A 437 5.84 -14.11 21.18
C LEU A 437 5.52 -14.73 22.55
N LEU A 438 6.17 -15.82 22.94
CA LEU A 438 6.00 -16.40 24.29
C LEU A 438 6.55 -15.47 25.39
N ASP A 439 7.66 -14.78 25.13
CA ASP A 439 8.23 -13.78 26.05
C ASP A 439 7.26 -12.60 26.26
N GLU A 440 6.51 -12.20 25.24
CA GLU A 440 5.54 -11.11 25.29
C GLU A 440 4.16 -11.54 25.81
N TRP A 441 3.63 -12.67 25.35
CA TRP A 441 2.25 -13.10 25.62
C TRP A 441 2.13 -14.09 26.78
N GLY A 442 3.25 -14.58 27.28
CA GLY A 442 3.35 -15.50 28.42
C GLY A 442 3.65 -16.93 27.99
N HIS A 443 4.68 -17.51 28.62
CA HIS A 443 5.07 -18.92 28.45
C HIS A 443 4.02 -19.89 28.97
N GLU A 444 3.35 -19.52 30.07
CA GLU A 444 2.24 -20.27 30.65
C GLU A 444 1.11 -19.33 31.04
N LEU A 445 -0.13 -19.71 30.70
CA LEU A 445 -1.34 -19.02 31.13
C LEU A 445 -2.00 -19.84 32.23
N THR A 446 -2.34 -19.18 33.32
CA THR A 446 -3.00 -19.81 34.48
C THR A 446 -4.49 -19.49 34.53
N SER A 447 -4.90 -18.35 33.97
CA SER A 447 -6.27 -17.87 34.00
C SER A 447 -6.59 -16.94 32.83
N GLU A 448 -7.87 -16.63 32.62
CA GLU A 448 -8.27 -15.64 31.60
C GLU A 448 -7.72 -14.24 31.91
N GLN A 449 -7.46 -13.92 33.19
CA GLN A 449 -6.86 -12.65 33.62
C GLN A 449 -5.44 -12.46 33.06
N ASP A 450 -4.70 -13.53 32.78
CA ASP A 450 -3.38 -13.43 32.13
C ASP A 450 -3.53 -12.91 30.70
N VAL A 451 -4.59 -13.32 29.99
CA VAL A 451 -4.95 -12.82 28.67
C VAL A 451 -5.37 -11.35 28.75
N TRP A 452 -6.21 -10.99 29.73
CA TRP A 452 -6.67 -9.60 29.93
C TRP A 452 -5.49 -8.66 30.18
N LYS A 453 -4.52 -9.11 30.98
CA LYS A 453 -3.29 -8.37 31.24
C LYS A 453 -2.45 -8.18 29.98
N MET A 454 -2.37 -9.17 29.09
CA MET A 454 -1.65 -9.02 27.81
C MET A 454 -2.21 -7.86 26.99
N PHE A 455 -3.54 -7.79 26.83
CA PHE A 455 -4.20 -6.68 26.12
C PHE A 455 -3.90 -5.32 26.77
N ALA A 456 -4.00 -5.26 28.10
CA ALA A 456 -3.70 -4.04 28.84
C ALA A 456 -2.22 -3.61 28.72
N CYS A 457 -1.27 -4.55 28.76
CA CYS A 457 0.15 -4.26 28.57
C CYS A 457 0.46 -3.79 27.14
N TYR A 458 -0.17 -4.39 26.13
CA TYR A 458 0.00 -4.00 24.73
C TYR A 458 -0.43 -2.54 24.49
N ILE A 459 -1.65 -2.18 24.93
CA ILE A 459 -2.14 -0.80 24.80
C ILE A 459 -1.34 0.14 25.71
N GLY A 460 -1.06 -0.29 26.95
CA GLY A 460 -0.39 0.48 27.99
C GLY A 460 1.08 0.80 27.72
N GLY A 461 1.73 0.06 26.82
CA GLY A 461 3.19 0.05 26.69
C GLY A 461 3.91 -0.40 27.98
N GLU A 462 3.17 -1.05 28.89
CA GLU A 462 3.69 -1.53 30.17
C GLU A 462 4.44 -2.84 29.98
N LYS A 463 5.36 -3.13 30.91
CA LYS A 463 6.02 -4.43 30.93
C LYS A 463 5.09 -5.51 31.48
N ASN A 464 5.12 -6.68 30.85
CA ASN A 464 4.40 -7.86 31.30
C ASN A 464 5.05 -8.49 32.55
N SER A 465 4.54 -9.65 32.99
CA SER A 465 5.08 -10.40 34.13
C SER A 465 6.53 -10.87 33.95
N SER A 466 7.05 -10.91 32.72
CA SER A 466 8.42 -11.31 32.37
C SER A 466 9.35 -10.12 32.13
N ASP A 467 8.96 -8.90 32.55
CA ASP A 467 9.71 -7.65 32.34
C ASP A 467 9.93 -7.30 30.85
N LYS A 468 9.03 -7.76 29.97
CA LYS A 468 9.05 -7.49 28.52
C LYS A 468 7.92 -6.54 28.12
N ILE A 469 8.21 -5.61 27.21
CA ILE A 469 7.19 -4.76 26.60
C ILE A 469 6.49 -5.57 25.52
N VAL A 470 5.16 -5.60 25.54
CA VAL A 470 4.36 -6.29 24.52
C VAL A 470 4.27 -5.39 23.28
N ARG A 471 4.83 -5.86 22.17
CA ARG A 471 4.87 -5.11 20.89
C ARG A 471 3.96 -5.75 19.85
N HIS A 472 3.72 -7.04 19.96
CA HIS A 472 2.95 -7.81 19.01
C HIS A 472 1.55 -8.09 19.55
N PHE A 473 0.55 -8.08 18.65
CA PHE A 473 -0.85 -8.31 19.01
C PHE A 473 -1.56 -9.16 17.94
N PRO A 474 -2.37 -10.18 18.32
CA PRO A 474 -2.93 -11.11 17.35
C PRO A 474 -3.83 -10.46 16.28
N TRP A 475 -4.53 -9.37 16.60
CA TRP A 475 -5.48 -8.72 15.69
C TRP A 475 -4.91 -7.51 14.94
N LYS A 476 -3.59 -7.29 14.99
CA LYS A 476 -3.00 -6.06 14.46
C LYS A 476 -1.75 -6.35 13.64
N ASP A 477 -1.71 -5.79 12.43
CA ASP A 477 -0.62 -5.97 11.46
C ASP A 477 0.25 -4.70 11.31
N GLU A 478 -0.17 -3.57 11.89
CA GLU A 478 0.52 -2.27 11.85
C GLU A 478 0.62 -1.63 13.25
N ASP A 479 1.48 -0.62 13.42
CA ASP A 479 1.65 0.11 14.69
C ASP A 479 0.36 0.80 15.18
N MET A 480 0.35 1.21 16.46
CA MET A 480 -0.79 1.93 17.03
C MET A 480 -0.99 3.31 16.40
N SER A 481 -2.23 3.61 16.03
CA SER A 481 -2.63 4.94 15.54
C SER A 481 -2.43 5.97 16.64
N LEU A 482 -2.02 7.19 16.26
CA LEU A 482 -1.86 8.30 17.21
C LEU A 482 -3.17 8.65 17.91
N GLU A 483 -4.33 8.39 17.30
CA GLU A 483 -5.64 8.69 17.88
C GLU A 483 -5.96 7.79 19.09
N THR A 484 -5.39 6.58 19.14
CA THR A 484 -5.57 5.65 20.28
C THR A 484 -5.04 6.25 21.58
N ASN A 485 -4.00 7.11 21.50
CA ASN A 485 -3.44 7.79 22.68
C ASN A 485 -4.46 8.70 23.39
N LEU A 486 -5.51 9.15 22.70
CA LEU A 486 -6.54 10.04 23.27
C LEU A 486 -7.54 9.30 24.16
N ILE A 487 -7.64 7.98 24.02
CA ILE A 487 -8.54 7.09 24.77
C ILE A 487 -7.77 5.94 25.45
N HIS A 488 -6.45 6.12 25.58
CA HIS A 488 -5.53 5.09 26.03
C HIS A 488 -5.86 4.59 27.44
N ASN A 489 -6.14 5.50 28.38
CA ASN A 489 -6.33 5.15 29.78
C ASN A 489 -7.60 4.31 29.98
N GLU A 490 -8.67 4.70 29.31
CA GLU A 490 -9.95 4.00 29.29
C GLU A 490 -9.76 2.60 28.70
N LEU A 491 -9.08 2.49 27.55
CA LEU A 491 -8.78 1.19 26.94
C LEU A 491 -8.01 0.29 27.89
N VAL A 492 -6.92 0.77 28.51
CA VAL A 492 -6.13 -0.04 29.47
C VAL A 492 -7.00 -0.49 30.65
N GLU A 493 -7.80 0.41 31.20
CA GLU A 493 -8.68 0.11 32.33
C GLU A 493 -9.70 -1.00 31.99
N TYR A 494 -10.41 -0.85 30.88
CA TYR A 494 -11.46 -1.81 30.49
C TYR A 494 -10.88 -3.16 30.04
N ASN A 495 -9.71 -3.17 29.39
CA ASN A 495 -9.00 -4.42 29.10
C ASN A 495 -8.67 -5.20 30.38
N ARG A 496 -8.23 -4.51 31.46
CA ARG A 496 -7.99 -5.15 32.77
C ARG A 496 -9.27 -5.72 33.41
N LYS A 497 -10.45 -5.25 33.00
CA LYS A 497 -11.77 -5.73 33.47
C LYS A 497 -12.41 -6.78 32.54
N GLY A 498 -11.70 -7.25 31.50
CA GLY A 498 -12.20 -8.29 30.59
C GLY A 498 -13.01 -7.77 29.39
N ILE A 499 -12.85 -6.50 29.03
CA ILE A 499 -13.31 -5.91 27.77
C ILE A 499 -12.11 -5.85 26.82
N LEU A 500 -11.91 -6.93 26.07
CA LEU A 500 -10.68 -7.19 25.31
C LEU A 500 -10.72 -6.49 23.95
N THR A 501 -10.32 -5.23 23.91
CA THR A 501 -10.46 -4.35 22.74
C THR A 501 -9.49 -4.73 21.62
N ILE A 502 -10.01 -4.89 20.41
CA ILE A 502 -9.21 -5.19 19.21
C ILE A 502 -9.21 -4.03 18.19
N ASN A 503 -10.17 -3.11 18.30
CA ASN A 503 -10.28 -1.93 17.45
C ASN A 503 -11.03 -0.79 18.16
N SER A 504 -10.69 0.45 17.83
CA SER A 504 -11.28 1.64 18.46
C SER A 504 -10.97 2.91 17.67
N GLN A 505 -11.90 3.87 17.66
CA GLN A 505 -11.62 5.25 17.27
C GLN A 505 -12.39 6.24 18.17
N PRO A 506 -11.79 7.40 18.53
CA PRO A 506 -12.48 8.43 19.30
C PRO A 506 -13.49 9.21 18.45
N ALA A 507 -14.40 9.93 19.11
CA ALA A 507 -15.28 10.88 18.42
C ALA A 507 -14.50 12.14 17.98
N VAL A 508 -14.80 12.63 16.79
CA VAL A 508 -14.21 13.86 16.23
C VAL A 508 -15.31 14.71 15.63
N ASN A 509 -15.33 15.99 16.03
CA ASN A 509 -16.29 16.97 15.54
C ASN A 509 -15.57 18.12 14.83
N GLY A 510 -15.41 18.00 13.51
CA GLY A 510 -14.94 19.09 12.66
C GLY A 510 -13.49 19.53 12.90
N LYS A 511 -12.56 18.58 13.03
CA LYS A 511 -11.12 18.92 13.08
C LYS A 511 -10.62 19.33 11.69
N PRO A 512 -9.64 20.25 11.57
CA PRO A 512 -9.06 20.59 10.27
C PRO A 512 -8.52 19.33 9.56
N SER A 513 -8.67 19.25 8.24
CA SER A 513 -8.12 18.14 7.44
C SER A 513 -6.59 18.03 7.53
N THR A 514 -5.92 19.07 8.01
CA THR A 514 -4.48 19.11 8.27
C THR A 514 -4.09 18.79 9.71
N ASP A 515 -5.03 18.32 10.54
CA ASP A 515 -4.75 17.92 11.92
C ASP A 515 -3.70 16.79 11.97
N PRO A 516 -2.68 16.85 12.85
CA PRO A 516 -1.60 15.86 12.85
C PRO A 516 -2.02 14.46 13.31
N ILE A 517 -3.15 14.34 14.03
CA ILE A 517 -3.67 13.06 14.52
C ILE A 517 -4.75 12.54 13.56
N PHE A 518 -5.73 13.39 13.24
CA PHE A 518 -6.94 13.01 12.52
C PHE A 518 -6.94 13.39 11.04
N GLY A 519 -6.01 14.24 10.61
CA GLY A 519 -6.04 14.86 9.29
C GLY A 519 -5.84 13.86 8.16
N TRP A 520 -6.71 13.98 7.15
CA TRP A 520 -6.61 13.33 5.85
C TRP A 520 -7.39 14.13 4.79
N GLY A 521 -7.22 13.78 3.52
CA GLY A 521 -7.90 14.38 2.38
C GLY A 521 -7.25 15.67 1.89
N GLU A 522 -8.04 16.62 1.40
CA GLU A 522 -7.52 17.89 0.90
C GLU A 522 -7.42 18.96 1.98
N LYS A 523 -6.46 19.87 1.83
CA LYS A 523 -6.29 21.02 2.75
C LYS A 523 -7.57 21.88 2.80
N ASN A 524 -7.79 22.54 3.94
CA ASN A 524 -8.94 23.40 4.23
C ASN A 524 -10.30 22.67 4.33
N GLY A 525 -10.28 21.35 4.51
CA GLY A 525 -11.46 20.56 4.85
C GLY A 525 -11.63 20.36 6.35
N TYR A 526 -12.66 19.62 6.72
CA TYR A 526 -12.98 19.23 8.10
C TYR A 526 -13.26 17.73 8.19
N ILE A 527 -12.74 17.09 9.23
CA ILE A 527 -12.85 15.66 9.51
C ILE A 527 -13.79 15.42 10.68
N TYR A 528 -14.56 14.35 10.58
CA TYR A 528 -15.53 13.90 11.57
C TYR A 528 -15.41 12.39 11.79
N GLN A 529 -15.62 11.95 13.02
CA GLN A 529 -15.61 10.53 13.43
C GLN A 529 -16.68 10.29 14.50
N LYS A 530 -17.41 9.18 14.41
CA LYS A 530 -18.19 8.62 15.51
C LYS A 530 -17.28 7.80 16.43
N ALA A 531 -17.53 7.80 17.73
CA ALA A 531 -16.79 6.92 18.63
C ALA A 531 -17.17 5.46 18.34
N TYR A 532 -16.17 4.58 18.33
CA TYR A 532 -16.32 3.17 18.02
C TYR A 532 -15.46 2.32 18.95
N LEU A 533 -16.02 1.19 19.39
CA LEU A 533 -15.30 0.14 20.12
C LEU A 533 -15.65 -1.24 19.56
N GLU A 534 -14.62 -2.05 19.37
CA GLU A 534 -14.71 -3.47 19.02
C GLU A 534 -13.92 -4.30 20.03
N PHE A 535 -14.56 -5.27 20.68
CA PHE A 535 -13.92 -6.04 21.73
C PHE A 535 -14.49 -7.44 21.89
N PHE A 536 -13.65 -8.36 22.40
CA PHE A 536 -14.11 -9.63 22.93
C PHE A 536 -14.50 -9.50 24.40
N THR A 537 -15.57 -10.17 24.81
CA THR A 537 -15.93 -10.25 26.23
C THR A 537 -16.66 -11.54 26.57
N SER A 538 -16.69 -11.88 27.87
CA SER A 538 -17.36 -13.08 28.37
C SER A 538 -18.86 -13.06 28.07
N ALA A 539 -19.43 -14.23 27.78
CA ALA A 539 -20.87 -14.41 27.61
C ALA A 539 -21.70 -13.87 28.79
N ASN A 540 -21.13 -13.84 30.00
CA ASN A 540 -21.78 -13.32 31.21
C ASN A 540 -22.06 -11.80 31.15
N ASN A 541 -21.36 -11.06 30.29
CA ASN A 541 -21.52 -9.62 30.15
C ASN A 541 -22.69 -9.27 29.20
N ILE A 542 -23.08 -10.18 28.31
CA ILE A 542 -24.08 -9.92 27.27
C ILE A 542 -25.48 -9.62 27.84
N PRO A 543 -26.01 -10.35 28.85
CA PRO A 543 -27.29 -10.00 29.46
C PRO A 543 -27.30 -8.61 30.10
N ALA A 544 -26.20 -8.21 30.75
CA ALA A 544 -26.06 -6.91 31.36
C ALA A 544 -25.99 -5.79 30.31
N LEU A 545 -25.20 -5.99 29.23
CA LEU A 545 -25.16 -5.05 28.10
C LEU A 545 -26.55 -4.86 27.47
N ARG A 546 -27.30 -5.95 27.22
CA ARG A 546 -28.67 -5.87 26.68
C ARG A 546 -29.62 -5.08 27.58
N ALA A 547 -29.46 -5.18 28.89
CA ALA A 547 -30.31 -4.44 29.83
C ALA A 547 -29.99 -2.94 29.79
N VAL A 548 -28.70 -2.62 29.86
CA VAL A 548 -28.20 -1.24 29.96
C VAL A 548 -28.34 -0.46 28.64
N LEU A 549 -28.09 -1.09 27.48
CA LEU A 549 -28.15 -0.41 26.18
C LEU A 549 -29.54 0.16 25.83
N LYS A 550 -30.60 -0.29 26.50
CA LYS A 550 -31.94 0.30 26.37
C LYS A 550 -31.99 1.76 26.85
N ASP A 551 -31.11 2.12 27.78
CA ASP A 551 -30.98 3.47 28.32
C ASP A 551 -30.08 4.37 27.44
N PHE A 552 -29.45 3.80 26.40
CA PHE A 552 -28.55 4.48 25.47
C PHE A 552 -29.06 4.39 24.02
N PRO A 553 -30.20 5.01 23.67
CA PRO A 553 -30.83 4.88 22.36
C PRO A 553 -29.99 5.45 21.20
N GLY A 554 -28.97 6.27 21.48
CA GLY A 554 -28.02 6.79 20.49
C GLY A 554 -26.92 5.81 20.10
N VAL A 555 -26.81 4.66 20.76
CA VAL A 555 -25.75 3.68 20.53
C VAL A 555 -26.24 2.56 19.61
N ASN A 556 -25.51 2.31 18.52
CA ASN A 556 -25.68 1.08 17.76
C ASN A 556 -24.76 -0.01 18.29
N TYR A 557 -25.27 -1.24 18.34
CA TYR A 557 -24.53 -2.40 18.84
C TYR A 557 -24.69 -3.62 17.94
N HIS A 558 -23.68 -4.49 17.97
CA HIS A 558 -23.71 -5.79 17.31
C HIS A 558 -22.98 -6.82 18.18
N PHE A 559 -23.64 -7.93 18.50
CA PHE A 559 -23.10 -9.05 19.27
C PHE A 559 -23.05 -10.30 18.41
N VAL A 560 -21.89 -10.95 18.35
CA VAL A 560 -21.74 -12.22 17.62
C VAL A 560 -20.88 -13.20 18.40
N ASN A 561 -21.30 -14.48 18.43
CA ASN A 561 -20.48 -15.58 18.95
C ASN A 561 -19.81 -16.34 17.81
N LYS A 562 -18.81 -17.17 18.14
CA LYS A 562 -18.04 -17.92 17.14
C LYS A 562 -18.88 -18.85 16.25
N SER A 563 -19.97 -19.42 16.79
CA SER A 563 -20.85 -20.30 16.01
C SER A 563 -21.77 -19.54 15.04
N GLY A 564 -21.91 -18.21 15.21
CA GLY A 564 -22.89 -17.39 14.50
C GLY A 564 -24.34 -17.63 14.93
N GLU A 565 -24.58 -18.53 15.90
CA GLU A 565 -25.92 -18.82 16.42
C GLU A 565 -26.54 -17.62 17.13
N VAL A 566 -25.70 -16.82 17.78
CA VAL A 566 -26.10 -15.51 18.31
C VAL A 566 -25.44 -14.47 17.43
N ASN A 567 -26.25 -13.76 16.68
CA ASN A 567 -25.89 -12.65 15.82
C ASN A 567 -26.99 -11.58 15.97
N GLU A 568 -26.82 -10.67 16.92
CA GLU A 568 -27.84 -9.71 17.34
C GLU A 568 -27.35 -8.28 17.13
N THR A 569 -28.11 -7.48 16.39
CA THR A 569 -27.83 -6.06 16.15
C THR A 569 -29.09 -5.22 16.31
N ASN A 570 -28.93 -3.93 16.62
CA ASN A 570 -30.02 -2.94 16.55
C ASN A 570 -29.97 -2.09 15.27
N THR A 571 -29.16 -2.48 14.30
CA THR A 571 -29.03 -1.84 12.99
C THR A 571 -29.86 -2.58 11.94
N ASP A 572 -30.17 -1.90 10.83
CA ASP A 572 -30.65 -2.58 9.63
C ASP A 572 -29.50 -3.39 9.02
N ASP A 573 -29.67 -4.71 8.91
CA ASP A 573 -28.66 -5.64 8.37
C ASP A 573 -28.22 -5.26 6.95
N GLU A 574 -29.04 -4.51 6.21
CA GLU A 574 -28.77 -4.10 4.83
C GLU A 574 -28.09 -2.73 4.70
N GLN A 575 -28.01 -1.93 5.79
CA GLN A 575 -27.48 -0.56 5.73
C GLN A 575 -26.20 -0.35 6.57
N PRO A 576 -25.06 -0.05 5.94
CA PRO A 576 -23.84 0.23 6.67
C PRO A 576 -23.90 1.58 7.41
N ILE A 577 -23.27 1.65 8.58
CA ILE A 577 -23.09 2.90 9.33
C ILE A 577 -21.77 3.55 8.94
N ALA A 578 -21.83 4.80 8.47
CA ALA A 578 -20.64 5.62 8.27
C ALA A 578 -20.03 6.03 9.62
N LEU A 579 -18.77 5.68 9.84
CA LEU A 579 -18.04 5.98 11.08
C LEU A 579 -17.11 7.19 10.97
N THR A 580 -16.51 7.41 9.81
CA THR A 580 -15.55 8.49 9.56
C THR A 580 -15.92 9.17 8.25
N TRP A 581 -15.92 10.51 8.20
CA TRP A 581 -16.15 11.26 6.97
C TRP A 581 -15.42 12.60 6.96
N GLY A 582 -15.26 13.15 5.76
CA GLY A 582 -14.62 14.43 5.53
C GLY A 582 -15.47 15.34 4.65
N VAL A 583 -15.50 16.63 4.99
CA VAL A 583 -16.13 17.70 4.20
C VAL A 583 -15.03 18.59 3.64
N PHE A 584 -14.93 18.69 2.32
CA PHE A 584 -13.86 19.41 1.63
C PHE A 584 -14.44 20.50 0.71
N PRO A 585 -13.77 21.66 0.56
CA PRO A 585 -14.26 22.73 -0.30
C PRO A 585 -14.48 22.28 -1.76
N GLY A 586 -15.71 22.49 -2.27
CA GLY A 586 -16.05 22.17 -3.65
C GLY A 586 -16.22 20.68 -3.97
N LYS A 587 -16.43 19.83 -2.96
CA LYS A 587 -16.58 18.36 -3.12
C LYS A 587 -17.75 17.77 -2.34
N GLU A 588 -18.16 16.58 -2.75
CA GLU A 588 -19.09 15.74 -1.98
C GLU A 588 -18.43 15.11 -0.74
N ILE A 589 -19.25 14.60 0.17
CA ILE A 589 -18.81 13.94 1.40
C ILE A 589 -18.19 12.57 1.07
N ILE A 590 -17.03 12.28 1.64
CA ILE A 590 -16.36 10.97 1.52
C ILE A 590 -16.57 10.22 2.83
N GLN A 591 -17.12 8.99 2.79
CA GLN A 591 -17.43 8.16 3.96
C GLN A 591 -16.66 6.83 3.98
N PRO A 592 -15.38 6.85 4.36
CA PRO A 592 -14.46 5.74 4.19
C PRO A 592 -14.76 4.41 4.93
N THR A 593 -15.67 4.32 5.91
CA THR A 593 -15.60 3.21 6.89
C THR A 593 -16.95 2.54 7.27
N VAL A 594 -17.10 1.19 7.18
CA VAL A 594 -18.36 0.37 7.41
C VAL A 594 -18.19 -0.98 8.18
N VAL A 595 -19.21 -1.88 8.35
CA VAL A 595 -19.21 -3.02 9.33
C VAL A 595 -19.32 -4.51 8.86
N ASP A 596 -18.47 -5.48 9.33
CA ASP A 596 -18.49 -6.98 9.09
C ASP A 596 -17.57 -7.91 10.00
N PRO A 597 -18.05 -8.98 10.69
CA PRO A 597 -17.34 -9.62 11.85
C PRO A 597 -16.56 -10.99 11.73
N ASP A 598 -16.57 -11.76 10.63
CA ASP A 598 -16.18 -13.21 10.67
C ASP A 598 -14.69 -13.58 10.97
N GLU A 599 -13.71 -12.74 10.66
CA GLU A 599 -12.28 -13.13 10.72
C GLU A 599 -11.71 -13.17 12.15
N ALA A 600 -12.24 -12.35 13.05
CA ALA A 600 -11.62 -12.06 14.34
C ALA A 600 -11.46 -13.30 15.24
N PHE A 601 -12.39 -14.26 15.18
CA PHE A 601 -12.37 -15.45 16.02
C PHE A 601 -11.26 -16.45 15.67
N ASN A 602 -10.90 -16.57 14.40
CA ASN A 602 -9.90 -17.56 13.95
C ASN A 602 -8.49 -17.23 14.45
N LEU A 603 -8.21 -15.93 14.66
CA LEU A 603 -6.89 -15.44 15.06
C LEU A 603 -6.49 -15.86 16.47
N TRP A 604 -7.46 -16.10 17.36
CA TRP A 604 -7.20 -16.67 18.68
C TRP A 604 -6.37 -17.94 18.59
N MET A 605 -6.79 -18.88 17.75
CA MET A 605 -6.10 -20.17 17.64
C MET A 605 -4.92 -20.11 16.67
N GLU A 606 -5.08 -19.43 15.54
CA GLU A 606 -4.06 -19.38 14.49
C GLU A 606 -2.79 -18.63 14.89
N ARG A 607 -2.90 -17.55 15.67
CA ARG A 607 -1.75 -16.73 16.09
C ARG A 607 -1.34 -17.01 17.54
N TRP A 608 -2.27 -17.20 18.46
CA TRP A 608 -1.96 -17.38 19.89
C TRP A 608 -2.02 -18.83 20.36
N GLY A 609 -3.11 -19.55 20.08
CA GLY A 609 -3.28 -20.94 20.53
C GLY A 609 -2.14 -21.86 20.06
N LYS A 610 -1.69 -21.71 18.81
CA LYS A 610 -0.54 -22.45 18.24
C LYS A 610 0.81 -22.18 18.92
N LEU A 611 0.92 -21.20 19.82
CA LEU A 611 2.11 -21.02 20.64
C LEU A 611 2.27 -22.10 21.71
N TYR A 612 1.17 -22.75 22.10
CA TYR A 612 1.15 -23.73 23.17
C TYR A 612 0.92 -25.15 22.63
N GLU A 613 1.43 -26.14 23.35
CA GLU A 613 1.16 -27.55 23.02
C GLU A 613 -0.34 -27.86 23.15
N ALA A 614 -0.90 -28.58 22.18
CA ALA A 614 -2.30 -28.96 22.18
C ALA A 614 -2.65 -29.76 23.43
N GLY A 615 -3.70 -29.36 24.15
CA GLY A 615 -4.12 -29.97 25.41
C GLY A 615 -3.39 -29.46 26.66
N SER A 616 -2.41 -28.54 26.51
CA SER A 616 -1.86 -27.81 27.66
C SER A 616 -2.87 -26.87 28.29
N ARG A 617 -2.67 -26.50 29.55
CA ARG A 617 -3.53 -25.52 30.26
C ARG A 617 -3.65 -24.20 29.49
N SER A 618 -2.53 -23.67 29.00
CA SER A 618 -2.50 -22.43 28.23
C SER A 618 -3.32 -22.53 26.94
N TYR A 619 -3.17 -23.64 26.21
CA TYR A 619 -3.96 -23.90 25.00
C TYR A 619 -5.46 -23.93 25.32
N SER A 620 -5.86 -24.67 26.37
CA SER A 620 -7.26 -24.77 26.77
C SER A 620 -7.87 -23.43 27.20
N ILE A 621 -7.11 -22.53 27.84
CA ILE A 621 -7.59 -21.19 28.19
C ILE A 621 -7.90 -20.37 26.92
N ILE A 622 -6.97 -20.34 25.95
CA ILE A 622 -7.18 -19.63 24.68
C ILE A 622 -8.34 -20.23 23.89
N GLU A 623 -8.44 -21.56 23.85
CA GLU A 623 -9.53 -22.29 23.20
C GLU A 623 -10.88 -22.00 23.86
N GLN A 624 -10.94 -21.98 25.20
CA GLN A 624 -12.14 -21.61 25.95
C GLN A 624 -12.59 -20.19 25.62
N ILE A 625 -11.67 -19.21 25.64
CA ILE A 625 -11.97 -17.82 25.29
C ILE A 625 -12.50 -17.76 23.85
N SER A 626 -11.79 -18.36 22.89
CA SER A 626 -12.20 -18.40 21.48
C SER A 626 -13.61 -18.96 21.29
N ASN A 627 -13.99 -19.99 22.05
CA ASN A 627 -15.26 -20.68 21.88
C ASN A 627 -16.43 -20.06 22.67
N THR A 628 -16.16 -19.33 23.74
CA THR A 628 -17.22 -18.86 24.67
C THR A 628 -17.41 -17.35 24.68
N TYR A 629 -16.41 -16.58 24.30
CA TYR A 629 -16.51 -15.13 24.26
C TYR A 629 -17.34 -14.67 23.07
N PHE A 630 -17.91 -13.48 23.22
CA PHE A 630 -18.62 -12.75 22.18
C PHE A 630 -17.73 -11.66 21.64
N LEU A 631 -17.80 -11.42 20.33
CA LEU A 631 -17.32 -10.21 19.70
C LEU A 631 -18.45 -9.17 19.75
N VAL A 632 -18.12 -7.98 20.24
CA VAL A 632 -19.06 -6.89 20.46
C VAL A 632 -18.55 -5.63 19.78
N ASN A 633 -19.44 -4.99 19.02
CA ASN A 633 -19.18 -3.71 18.35
C ASN A 633 -20.15 -2.68 18.91
N LEU A 634 -19.66 -1.50 19.31
CA LEU A 634 -20.47 -0.37 19.76
C LEU A 634 -20.12 0.89 18.97
N VAL A 635 -21.13 1.64 18.54
CA VAL A 635 -21.01 2.90 17.82
C VAL A 635 -21.83 3.97 18.53
N ASP A 636 -21.20 5.06 18.94
CA ASP A 636 -21.90 6.25 19.45
C ASP A 636 -22.22 7.20 18.29
N ASN A 637 -23.50 7.43 18.02
CA ASN A 637 -23.92 8.32 16.95
C ASN A 637 -23.84 9.81 17.29
N ASP A 638 -23.74 10.18 18.58
CA ASP A 638 -23.70 11.58 19.03
C ASP A 638 -22.26 12.14 19.05
N TYR A 639 -21.59 12.05 17.89
CA TYR A 639 -20.22 12.53 17.70
C TYR A 639 -19.95 14.01 18.06
N PRO A 640 -20.94 14.94 18.08
CA PRO A 640 -20.70 16.29 18.58
C PRO A 640 -20.43 16.36 20.09
N GLN A 641 -20.88 15.36 20.85
CA GLN A 641 -20.66 15.24 22.29
C GLN A 641 -19.46 14.35 22.60
N GLY A 642 -19.06 14.31 23.88
CA GLY A 642 -18.12 13.29 24.34
C GLY A 642 -18.72 11.89 24.25
N SER A 643 -17.88 10.87 24.00
CA SER A 643 -18.33 9.49 23.85
C SER A 643 -19.05 8.96 25.10
N CYS A 644 -20.25 8.41 24.92
CA CYS A 644 -20.99 7.73 25.98
C CYS A 644 -20.62 6.25 26.14
N LEU A 645 -19.76 5.70 25.26
CA LEU A 645 -19.45 4.26 25.24
C LEU A 645 -18.83 3.76 26.56
N TRP A 646 -18.06 4.60 27.24
CA TRP A 646 -17.50 4.26 28.55
C TRP A 646 -18.58 4.17 29.63
N ALA A 647 -19.55 5.09 29.62
CA ALA A 647 -20.68 5.06 30.54
C ALA A 647 -21.56 3.81 30.34
N VAL A 648 -21.68 3.31 29.10
CA VAL A 648 -22.33 2.02 28.81
C VAL A 648 -21.62 0.88 29.53
N LEU A 649 -20.28 0.82 29.45
CA LEU A 649 -19.47 -0.22 30.10
C LEU A 649 -19.53 -0.13 31.63
N ASP A 650 -19.47 1.07 32.19
CA ASP A 650 -19.62 1.27 33.63
C ASP A 650 -20.98 0.81 34.13
N ALA A 651 -22.07 1.23 33.45
CA ALA A 651 -23.41 0.81 33.80
C ALA A 651 -23.61 -0.71 33.66
N MET A 652 -22.95 -1.36 32.70
CA MET A 652 -22.94 -2.83 32.58
C MET A 652 -22.30 -3.48 33.81
N PHE A 653 -21.12 -3.02 34.26
CA PHE A 653 -20.48 -3.56 35.46
C PHE A 653 -21.29 -3.29 36.73
N GLU A 654 -21.90 -2.10 36.86
CA GLU A 654 -22.79 -1.79 37.98
C GLU A 654 -24.04 -2.69 38.00
N TYR A 655 -24.62 -2.96 36.84
CA TYR A 655 -25.77 -3.86 36.71
C TYR A 655 -25.42 -5.27 37.21
N GLN A 656 -24.26 -5.80 36.81
CA GLN A 656 -23.79 -7.10 37.26
C GLN A 656 -23.56 -7.16 38.78
N GLN A 657 -22.99 -6.09 39.37
CA GLN A 657 -22.78 -6.02 40.82
C GLN A 657 -24.12 -6.05 41.57
N LYS A 658 -25.13 -5.30 41.09
CA LYS A 658 -26.47 -5.29 41.67
C LYS A 658 -27.15 -6.66 41.57
N THR A 659 -27.15 -7.28 40.39
CA THR A 659 -27.77 -8.60 40.22
C THR A 659 -27.10 -9.69 41.04
N ASN A 660 -25.77 -9.63 41.22
CA ASN A 660 -25.04 -10.61 42.04
C ASN A 660 -25.30 -10.43 43.55
N GLN A 661 -25.58 -9.20 44.00
CA GLN A 661 -25.98 -8.93 45.38
C GLN A 661 -27.41 -9.45 45.64
N ASP A 662 -28.33 -9.24 44.70
CA ASP A 662 -29.72 -9.69 44.82
C ASP A 662 -29.86 -11.23 44.78
N THR A 663 -28.95 -11.96 44.13
CA THR A 663 -28.94 -13.44 44.10
C THR A 663 -28.30 -14.09 45.32
N ASN A 664 -27.48 -13.35 46.08
CA ASN A 664 -26.81 -13.83 47.31
C ASN A 664 -27.52 -13.37 48.60
N SER A 665 -28.59 -12.60 48.46
CA SER A 665 -29.52 -12.17 49.51
C SER A 665 -30.73 -13.09 49.53
#